data_AF-B0RB09-F1
#
_entry.id   AF-B0RB09-F1
#
_cell.length_a   1.000
_cell.length_b   1.000
_cell.length_c   1.000
_cell.angle_alpha   90.00
_cell.angle_beta   90.00
_cell.angle_gamma   90.00
#
_symmetry.space_group_name_H-M   'P 1'
#
loop_
_entity.id
_entity.type
_entity.pdbx_description
1 polymer ?
#
loop_
_entity_poly.entity_id
_entity_poly.type
_entity_poly.pdbx_seq_one_letter_code
_entity_poly.pdbx_strand_id
1 'polypeptide(L)'
;MVMPYSEEVVSGMALRDCAGHLGPRPAEFGVHGVDGTSIGFDDAMAGRHVLYLGGIGTGKTVGISALVASVRASMTADDVMVVFDTKGDYHETFHRPGDAVIAATLADEFAGQVSWNLFEEFRALPPGRLPEDEIFEMCSGLFSRLIADAGDNAYFANAARDVFTALVTAMYRESEERSNCDIRMIVGGMGTSEMHALLDRPENADLRGARHYIAKEGSNSTMATMAFMQQVIQESFRSSFGRPGDFSIRAFLRAKGARALFLEYDIASGSTLAPVFTTMLDVAMKEAMSRRRAGGRVFFVLDEFALLPELTHLSDGVNFGRSLGLRFIVGTQNVKQVQEMYGPEMAASVLSAFGSVFAFRLYDGDSRRFVGDRFGANRKLTRFDASVRGSGLREEVITGAVVEDWDLSSLGVGTCIAAIPDGPPVSGSGSRRRRRRRRPRRGRTAGQSSGEPHRAVGSIASRGARLSMRDASEQAHDREGGPMHVVPLGYIGEFEGKPNLALLDPLTSKTRHHTLAPETAQLLRSIDPTLSDQDLDEQERRLLVGYAKLGIVALIGDDAPLLALDVIPVPRVDIILDEVLDDGYRFSSGSDEPFELTEYGARFLTKADGRRTLGEIAEATRDEALADEADRAAIEEGVARTGQSFERFLMDEAYRLIAALQGRVAVTFEATERT
;
A
#
# COMPACT_ATOMS: atom_id res chain seq x y z
N MET A 1 7.80 32.23 23.43
CA MET A 1 6.69 33.21 23.54
C MET A 1 6.25 33.51 22.12
N VAL A 2 5.12 32.95 21.66
CA VAL A 2 4.64 33.15 20.28
C VAL A 2 4.19 34.60 20.18
N MET A 3 4.76 35.38 19.25
CA MET A 3 4.29 36.75 19.03
C MET A 3 2.85 36.67 18.50
N PRO A 4 1.90 37.45 19.05
CA PRO A 4 0.55 37.48 18.52
C PRO A 4 0.61 37.98 17.07
N TYR A 5 0.03 37.20 16.17
CA TYR A 5 -0.16 37.55 14.77
C TYR A 5 -1.60 37.23 14.39
N SER A 6 -2.10 37.88 13.34
CA SER A 6 -3.36 37.53 12.70
C SER A 6 -3.10 37.16 11.25
N GLU A 7 -3.84 36.19 10.73
CA GLU A 7 -3.80 35.76 9.34
C GLU A 7 -5.15 35.97 8.67
N GLU A 8 -5.12 36.51 7.46
CA GLU A 8 -6.30 36.71 6.62
C GLU A 8 -6.01 36.15 5.23
N VAL A 9 -6.85 35.24 4.72
CA VAL A 9 -6.72 34.73 3.34
C VAL A 9 -7.12 35.83 2.37
N VAL A 10 -6.17 36.32 1.57
CA VAL A 10 -6.38 37.40 0.60
C VAL A 10 -6.56 36.90 -0.83
N SER A 11 -6.17 35.65 -1.12
CA SER A 11 -6.39 35.01 -2.42
C SER A 11 -6.42 33.48 -2.29
N GLY A 12 -7.32 32.83 -3.02
CA GLY A 12 -7.54 31.37 -2.95
C GLY A 12 -8.65 30.97 -1.97
N MET A 13 -8.80 29.66 -1.74
CA MET A 13 -9.76 29.13 -0.77
C MET A 13 -9.21 29.18 0.66
N ALA A 14 -10.11 29.02 1.62
CA ALA A 14 -9.77 28.87 3.04
C ALA A 14 -10.52 27.68 3.61
N LEU A 15 -9.88 26.92 4.50
CA LEU A 15 -10.58 26.00 5.38
C LEU A 15 -11.56 26.79 6.25
N ARG A 16 -12.82 26.36 6.28
CA ARG A 16 -13.87 27.01 7.08
C ARG A 16 -14.40 26.06 8.13
N ASP A 17 -14.63 26.57 9.33
CA ASP A 17 -15.47 25.85 10.29
C ASP A 17 -16.90 25.76 9.75
N CYS A 18 -17.41 24.53 9.68
CA CYS A 18 -18.78 24.34 9.22
C CYS A 18 -19.75 24.73 10.33
N ALA A 19 -20.56 25.76 10.06
CA ALA A 19 -21.82 26.02 10.75
C ALA A 19 -22.96 25.91 9.72
N GLY A 20 -23.72 24.80 9.78
CA GLY A 20 -24.91 24.58 8.94
C GLY A 20 -24.78 23.49 7.88
N HIS A 21 -25.56 23.59 6.80
CA HIS A 21 -25.66 22.55 5.78
C HIS A 21 -24.80 22.83 4.56
N LEU A 22 -24.08 21.82 4.11
CA LEU A 22 -23.25 21.79 2.91
C LEU A 22 -23.76 20.77 1.92
N GLY A 23 -23.53 21.02 0.64
CA GLY A 23 -23.97 20.15 -0.45
C GLY A 23 -25.33 20.56 -1.05
N PRO A 24 -25.86 19.73 -1.95
CA PRO A 24 -27.06 20.01 -2.73
C PRO A 24 -28.33 20.10 -1.85
N ARG A 25 -29.26 20.96 -2.29
CA ARG A 25 -30.61 21.07 -1.73
C ARG A 25 -31.67 20.91 -2.84
N PRO A 26 -32.67 20.02 -2.68
CA PRO A 26 -32.80 19.07 -1.57
C PRO A 26 -31.71 17.98 -1.61
N ALA A 27 -31.28 17.53 -0.43
CA ALA A 27 -30.40 16.37 -0.30
C ALA A 27 -31.24 15.09 -0.25
N GLU A 28 -30.73 14.01 -0.86
CA GLU A 28 -31.38 12.70 -0.84
C GLU A 28 -30.97 11.89 0.41
N PHE A 29 -29.72 11.99 0.80
CA PHE A 29 -29.17 11.43 2.03
C PHE A 29 -28.00 12.30 2.52
N GLY A 30 -27.50 12.05 3.72
CA GLY A 30 -26.40 12.85 4.24
C GLY A 30 -25.85 12.40 5.58
N VAL A 31 -24.82 13.13 6.01
CA VAL A 31 -24.20 12.97 7.32
C VAL A 31 -24.58 14.18 8.17
N HIS A 32 -25.09 13.92 9.37
CA HIS A 32 -25.36 14.95 10.37
C HIS A 32 -24.25 14.95 11.44
N GLY A 33 -23.58 16.09 11.56
CA GLY A 33 -22.64 16.38 12.64
C GLY A 33 -23.34 16.94 13.87
N VAL A 34 -22.56 17.53 14.77
CA VAL A 34 -23.09 18.31 15.91
C VAL A 34 -23.30 19.77 15.52
N ASP A 35 -23.95 20.54 16.40
CA ASP A 35 -24.13 22.00 16.27
C ASP A 35 -24.80 22.45 14.94
N GLY A 36 -25.67 21.60 14.39
CA GLY A 36 -26.42 21.89 13.17
C GLY A 36 -25.64 21.66 11.87
N THR A 37 -24.42 21.14 11.95
CA THR A 37 -23.62 20.81 10.76
C THR A 37 -24.16 19.59 10.04
N SER A 38 -24.31 19.69 8.72
CA SER A 38 -24.70 18.54 7.89
C SER A 38 -24.09 18.62 6.50
N ILE A 39 -23.78 17.47 5.93
CA ILE A 39 -23.37 17.35 4.53
C ILE A 39 -24.41 16.49 3.82
N GLY A 40 -25.15 17.10 2.91
CA GLY A 40 -26.10 16.45 2.03
C GLY A 40 -25.44 15.91 0.77
N PHE A 41 -26.04 14.86 0.22
CA PHE A 41 -25.68 14.24 -1.05
C PHE A 41 -26.94 14.10 -1.89
N ASP A 42 -26.84 14.44 -3.16
CA ASP A 42 -27.73 13.98 -4.21
C ASP A 42 -27.05 12.84 -4.98
N ASP A 43 -27.75 12.25 -5.95
CA ASP A 43 -27.19 11.18 -6.76
C ASP A 43 -25.96 11.63 -7.60
N ALA A 44 -25.92 12.89 -8.03
CA ALA A 44 -24.82 13.42 -8.83
C ALA A 44 -23.51 13.48 -8.03
N MET A 45 -23.59 13.92 -6.77
CA MET A 45 -22.47 13.99 -5.84
C MET A 45 -22.07 12.59 -5.35
N ALA A 46 -23.04 11.75 -4.99
CA ALA A 46 -22.78 10.36 -4.58
C ALA A 46 -22.17 9.51 -5.71
N GLY A 47 -22.54 9.81 -6.95
CA GLY A 47 -21.92 9.22 -8.14
C GLY A 47 -20.46 9.59 -8.34
N ARG A 48 -19.91 10.59 -7.62
CA ARG A 48 -18.47 10.87 -7.55
C ARG A 48 -17.79 10.15 -6.38
N HIS A 49 -18.48 9.23 -5.71
CA HIS A 49 -17.93 8.38 -4.65
C HIS A 49 -17.49 9.15 -3.39
N VAL A 50 -17.31 8.42 -2.30
CA VAL A 50 -16.95 8.96 -1.00
C VAL A 50 -15.81 8.17 -0.38
N LEU A 51 -14.72 8.86 -0.06
CA LEU A 51 -13.57 8.31 0.66
C LEU A 51 -13.60 8.80 2.11
N TYR A 52 -13.42 7.88 3.05
CA TYR A 52 -13.17 8.15 4.45
C TYR A 52 -11.72 7.76 4.75
N LEU A 53 -10.89 8.76 5.08
CA LEU A 53 -9.46 8.59 5.28
C LEU A 53 -9.10 8.98 6.71
N GLY A 54 -8.46 8.10 7.48
CA GLY A 54 -8.14 8.39 8.87
C GLY A 54 -7.57 7.22 9.66
N GLY A 55 -6.65 7.52 10.56
CA GLY A 55 -6.00 6.49 11.39
C GLY A 55 -6.97 5.74 12.32
N ILE A 56 -6.47 4.68 12.95
CA ILE A 56 -7.24 3.84 13.87
C ILE A 56 -7.83 4.68 15.01
N GLY A 57 -9.12 4.47 15.31
CA GLY A 57 -9.78 5.11 16.45
C GLY A 57 -10.15 6.58 16.27
N THR A 58 -9.96 7.16 15.07
CA THR A 58 -10.20 8.58 14.80
C THR A 58 -11.67 8.93 14.57
N GLY A 59 -12.53 7.94 14.30
CA GLY A 59 -13.96 8.12 14.05
C GLY A 59 -14.45 7.71 12.66
N LYS A 60 -13.57 7.18 11.80
CA LYS A 60 -13.84 6.71 10.44
C LYS A 60 -15.12 5.88 10.32
N THR A 61 -15.18 4.72 11.00
CA THR A 61 -16.33 3.80 10.98
C THR A 61 -17.64 4.47 11.46
N VAL A 62 -17.57 5.43 12.40
CA VAL A 62 -18.75 6.19 12.84
C VAL A 62 -19.25 7.11 11.73
N GLY A 63 -18.33 7.77 11.01
CA GLY A 63 -18.66 8.60 9.86
C GLY A 63 -19.29 7.81 8.72
N ILE A 64 -18.69 6.66 8.36
CA ILE A 64 -19.23 5.75 7.34
C ILE A 64 -20.63 5.27 7.76
N SER A 65 -20.77 4.79 9.01
CA SER A 65 -22.06 4.33 9.54
C SER A 65 -23.14 5.40 9.47
N ALA A 66 -22.82 6.66 9.73
CA ALA A 66 -23.78 7.76 9.64
C ALA A 66 -24.30 7.96 8.20
N LEU A 67 -23.40 7.90 7.20
CA LEU A 67 -23.79 7.99 5.79
C LEU A 67 -24.60 6.75 5.36
N VAL A 68 -24.13 5.55 5.71
CA VAL A 68 -24.80 4.28 5.40
C VAL A 68 -26.20 4.23 5.98
N ALA A 69 -26.41 4.72 7.21
CA ALA A 69 -27.73 4.81 7.82
C ALA A 69 -28.70 5.65 6.97
N SER A 70 -28.25 6.82 6.51
CA SER A 70 -29.05 7.70 5.67
C SER A 70 -29.28 7.10 4.28
N VAL A 71 -28.27 6.50 3.66
CA VAL A 71 -28.41 5.82 2.36
C VAL A 71 -29.41 4.68 2.47
N ARG A 72 -29.26 3.77 3.45
CA ARG A 72 -30.20 2.66 3.68
C ARG A 72 -31.63 3.16 3.90
N ALA A 73 -31.82 4.32 4.52
CA ALA A 73 -33.16 4.90 4.71
C ALA A 73 -33.77 5.47 3.41
N SER A 74 -32.94 5.96 2.50
CA SER A 74 -33.37 6.58 1.23
C SER A 74 -33.39 5.63 0.04
N MET A 75 -32.81 4.42 0.15
CA MET A 75 -32.80 3.42 -0.93
C MET A 75 -34.21 3.10 -1.43
N THR A 76 -34.34 3.09 -2.75
CA THR A 76 -35.56 2.72 -3.48
C THR A 76 -35.52 1.26 -3.92
N ALA A 77 -36.63 0.75 -4.45
CA ALA A 77 -36.72 -0.62 -4.96
C ALA A 77 -35.71 -0.93 -6.08
N ASP A 78 -35.22 0.07 -6.81
CA ASP A 78 -34.22 -0.09 -7.87
C ASP A 78 -32.78 -0.10 -7.34
N ASP A 79 -32.59 0.13 -6.03
CA ASP A 79 -31.30 0.19 -5.39
C ASP A 79 -30.93 -1.14 -4.70
N VAL A 80 -29.63 -1.41 -4.62
CA VAL A 80 -29.05 -2.52 -3.86
C VAL A 80 -27.73 -2.08 -3.23
N MET A 81 -27.37 -2.67 -2.11
CA MET A 81 -26.12 -2.38 -1.40
C MET A 81 -25.29 -3.66 -1.22
N VAL A 82 -23.98 -3.56 -1.38
CA VAL A 82 -22.99 -4.58 -1.01
C VAL A 82 -22.10 -3.98 0.06
N VAL A 83 -21.97 -4.67 1.19
CA VAL A 83 -21.20 -4.22 2.34
C VAL A 83 -20.11 -5.25 2.61
N PHE A 84 -18.85 -4.85 2.54
CA PHE A 84 -17.73 -5.63 3.05
C PHE A 84 -17.55 -5.28 4.53
N ASP A 85 -17.96 -6.20 5.41
CA ASP A 85 -18.05 -5.98 6.86
C ASP A 85 -16.98 -6.79 7.60
N THR A 86 -15.90 -6.10 7.97
CA THR A 86 -14.73 -6.72 8.61
C THR A 86 -14.85 -6.85 10.14
N LYS A 87 -15.91 -6.27 10.73
CA LYS A 87 -16.09 -6.20 12.19
C LYS A 87 -17.47 -6.64 12.66
N GLY A 88 -18.39 -6.92 11.74
CA GLY A 88 -19.80 -7.20 12.01
C GLY A 88 -20.65 -5.97 12.38
N ASP A 89 -20.02 -4.79 12.54
CA ASP A 89 -20.68 -3.57 13.01
C ASP A 89 -21.80 -3.10 12.07
N TYR A 90 -21.63 -3.34 10.75
CA TYR A 90 -22.58 -2.88 9.73
C TYR A 90 -23.77 -3.82 9.63
N HIS A 91 -23.54 -5.13 9.60
CA HIS A 91 -24.60 -6.13 9.63
C HIS A 91 -25.46 -5.94 10.88
N GLU A 92 -24.86 -5.89 12.07
CA GLU A 92 -25.61 -5.72 13.33
C GLU A 92 -26.50 -4.46 13.36
N THR A 93 -26.03 -3.38 12.72
CA THR A 93 -26.71 -2.08 12.77
C THR A 93 -27.73 -1.90 11.65
N PHE A 94 -27.49 -2.44 10.44
CA PHE A 94 -28.20 -2.06 9.22
C PHE A 94 -28.96 -3.18 8.51
N HIS A 95 -28.81 -4.44 8.95
CA HIS A 95 -29.53 -5.58 8.39
C HIS A 95 -31.06 -5.43 8.55
N ARG A 96 -31.80 -5.84 7.52
CA ARG A 96 -33.27 -5.83 7.45
C ARG A 96 -33.78 -7.15 6.85
N PRO A 97 -35.04 -7.53 7.11
CA PRO A 97 -35.64 -8.69 6.45
C PRO A 97 -35.53 -8.58 4.91
N GLY A 98 -35.06 -9.65 4.28
CA GLY A 98 -34.80 -9.71 2.84
C GLY A 98 -33.34 -9.44 2.46
N ASP A 99 -32.54 -8.84 3.34
CA ASP A 99 -31.08 -8.76 3.17
C ASP A 99 -30.45 -10.17 3.23
N ALA A 100 -29.25 -10.30 2.66
CA ALA A 100 -28.50 -11.55 2.61
C ALA A 100 -27.15 -11.38 3.31
N VAL A 101 -26.65 -12.45 3.92
CA VAL A 101 -25.37 -12.49 4.64
C VAL A 101 -24.55 -13.67 4.15
N ILE A 102 -23.34 -13.40 3.66
CA ILE A 102 -22.34 -14.42 3.37
C ILE A 102 -21.29 -14.33 4.47
N ALA A 103 -21.09 -15.41 5.22
CA ALA A 103 -20.15 -15.48 6.33
C ALA A 103 -19.41 -16.82 6.33
N ALA A 104 -18.19 -16.85 6.83
CA ALA A 104 -17.31 -18.02 6.83
C ALA A 104 -17.57 -19.01 8.00
N THR A 105 -18.81 -19.15 8.46
CA THR A 105 -19.21 -20.03 9.57
C THR A 105 -20.12 -21.17 9.11
N LEU A 106 -20.00 -22.33 9.78
CA LEU A 106 -20.83 -23.51 9.56
C LEU A 106 -22.14 -23.47 10.37
N ALA A 107 -22.23 -22.60 11.36
CA ALA A 107 -23.44 -22.41 12.14
C ALA A 107 -24.33 -21.34 11.46
N ASP A 108 -25.64 -21.49 11.63
CA ASP A 108 -26.62 -20.50 11.18
C ASP A 108 -26.67 -19.34 12.20
N GLU A 109 -25.58 -18.58 12.26
CA GLU A 109 -25.38 -17.51 13.24
C GLU A 109 -26.08 -16.22 12.81
N PHE A 110 -26.30 -16.03 11.51
CA PHE A 110 -26.83 -14.81 10.94
C PHE A 110 -28.24 -14.99 10.36
N ALA A 111 -29.13 -14.04 10.65
CA ALA A 111 -30.40 -13.96 9.95
C ALA A 111 -30.14 -13.62 8.47
N GLY A 112 -30.79 -14.33 7.55
CA GLY A 112 -30.54 -14.14 6.12
C GLY A 112 -29.21 -14.71 5.64
N GLN A 113 -28.57 -15.59 6.41
CA GLN A 113 -27.36 -16.30 5.99
C GLN A 113 -27.62 -17.15 4.75
N VAL A 114 -26.75 -17.03 3.77
CA VAL A 114 -26.80 -17.74 2.49
C VAL A 114 -25.44 -18.36 2.17
N SER A 115 -25.46 -19.46 1.43
CA SER A 115 -24.25 -20.14 0.97
C SER A 115 -23.95 -19.76 -0.48
N TRP A 116 -22.89 -18.98 -0.67
CA TRP A 116 -22.39 -18.64 -1.99
C TRP A 116 -21.93 -19.89 -2.74
N ASN A 117 -22.29 -19.98 -4.01
CA ASN A 117 -21.87 -21.06 -4.89
C ASN A 117 -21.26 -20.49 -6.18
N LEU A 118 -20.00 -20.83 -6.43
CA LEU A 118 -19.25 -20.40 -7.61
C LEU A 118 -19.99 -20.76 -8.91
N PHE A 119 -20.58 -21.97 -8.97
CA PHE A 119 -21.29 -22.43 -10.15
C PHE A 119 -22.59 -21.65 -10.42
N GLU A 120 -23.24 -21.12 -9.37
CA GLU A 120 -24.40 -20.26 -9.55
C GLU A 120 -24.06 -18.94 -10.23
N GLU A 121 -22.82 -18.45 -10.07
CA GLU A 121 -22.38 -17.26 -10.81
C GLU A 121 -22.24 -17.51 -12.31
N PHE A 122 -21.82 -18.72 -12.70
CA PHE A 122 -21.74 -19.13 -14.10
C PHE A 122 -23.13 -19.30 -14.71
N ARG A 123 -24.06 -19.93 -13.96
CA ARG A 123 -25.47 -20.09 -14.38
C ARG A 123 -26.19 -18.75 -14.47
N ALA A 124 -25.87 -17.82 -13.58
CA ALA A 124 -26.43 -16.48 -13.57
C ALA A 124 -25.80 -15.54 -14.61
N LEU A 125 -24.98 -16.02 -15.55
CA LEU A 125 -24.41 -15.15 -16.58
C LEU A 125 -25.49 -14.51 -17.48
N PRO A 126 -25.29 -13.25 -17.91
CA PRO A 126 -26.19 -12.64 -18.87
C PRO A 126 -26.02 -13.29 -20.27
N PRO A 127 -27.06 -13.35 -21.10
CA PRO A 127 -26.98 -14.01 -22.40
C PRO A 127 -25.87 -13.44 -23.30
N GLY A 128 -25.08 -14.30 -23.94
CA GLY A 128 -24.00 -13.90 -24.84
C GLY A 128 -22.63 -13.70 -24.17
N ARG A 129 -22.52 -13.96 -22.87
CA ARG A 129 -21.24 -14.25 -22.21
C ARG A 129 -20.97 -15.75 -22.30
N LEU A 130 -19.72 -16.13 -22.52
CA LEU A 130 -19.29 -17.52 -22.45
C LEU A 130 -18.99 -17.87 -20.98
N PRO A 131 -19.58 -18.94 -20.42
CA PRO A 131 -19.24 -19.42 -19.09
C PRO A 131 -17.75 -19.69 -18.89
N GLU A 132 -17.06 -20.19 -19.91
CA GLU A 132 -15.64 -20.50 -19.89
C GLU A 132 -14.76 -19.29 -19.56
N ASP A 133 -15.05 -18.13 -20.15
CA ASP A 133 -14.32 -16.88 -19.87
C ASP A 133 -14.48 -16.48 -18.39
N GLU A 134 -15.70 -16.61 -17.87
CA GLU A 134 -16.00 -16.30 -16.47
C GLU A 134 -15.34 -17.28 -15.50
N ILE A 135 -15.32 -18.58 -15.85
CA ILE A 135 -14.65 -19.61 -15.06
C ILE A 135 -13.15 -19.30 -14.98
N PHE A 136 -12.51 -18.97 -16.10
CA PHE A 136 -11.09 -18.61 -16.13
C PHE A 136 -10.79 -17.37 -15.28
N GLU A 137 -11.58 -16.30 -15.43
CA GLU A 137 -11.40 -15.07 -14.66
C GLU A 137 -11.56 -15.31 -13.14
N MET A 138 -12.64 -16.00 -12.71
CA MET A 138 -12.84 -16.29 -11.29
C MET A 138 -11.76 -17.21 -10.72
N CYS A 139 -11.35 -18.26 -11.46
CA CYS A 139 -10.25 -19.11 -11.03
C CYS A 139 -8.93 -18.33 -10.94
N SER A 140 -8.67 -17.41 -11.87
CA SER A 140 -7.51 -16.52 -11.80
C SER A 140 -7.54 -15.65 -10.54
N GLY A 141 -8.71 -15.09 -10.18
CA GLY A 141 -8.91 -14.36 -8.93
C GLY A 141 -8.58 -15.18 -7.69
N LEU A 142 -9.08 -16.42 -7.62
CA LEU A 142 -8.78 -17.35 -6.50
C LEU A 142 -7.29 -17.68 -6.36
N PHE A 143 -6.56 -17.76 -7.48
CA PHE A 143 -5.12 -18.06 -7.49
C PHE A 143 -4.21 -16.82 -7.42
N SER A 144 -4.74 -15.61 -7.59
CA SER A 144 -3.98 -14.35 -7.74
C SER A 144 -2.91 -14.16 -6.66
N ARG A 145 -3.30 -14.21 -5.39
CA ARG A 145 -2.40 -14.09 -4.24
C ARG A 145 -1.34 -15.20 -4.24
N LEU A 146 -1.76 -16.44 -4.47
CA LEU A 146 -0.87 -17.59 -4.46
C LEU A 146 0.20 -17.50 -5.55
N ILE A 147 -0.14 -16.99 -6.73
CA ILE A 147 0.79 -16.76 -7.82
C ILE A 147 1.75 -15.61 -7.48
N ALA A 148 1.26 -14.52 -6.91
CA ALA A 148 2.11 -13.39 -6.50
C ALA A 148 3.13 -13.80 -5.43
N ASP A 149 2.73 -14.66 -4.49
CA ASP A 149 3.58 -15.13 -3.39
C ASP A 149 4.49 -16.30 -3.79
N ALA A 150 4.32 -16.89 -4.98
CA ALA A 150 5.00 -18.14 -5.36
C ALA A 150 6.49 -17.99 -5.68
N GLY A 151 6.98 -16.77 -5.99
CA GLY A 151 8.37 -16.53 -6.38
C GLY A 151 8.81 -17.44 -7.53
N ASP A 152 9.93 -18.14 -7.36
CA ASP A 152 10.46 -19.11 -8.34
C ASP A 152 9.51 -20.25 -8.68
N ASN A 153 8.51 -20.52 -7.83
CA ASN A 153 7.50 -21.56 -8.05
C ASN A 153 6.28 -21.06 -8.85
N ALA A 154 6.29 -19.82 -9.36
CA ALA A 154 5.17 -19.22 -10.08
C ALA A 154 4.69 -20.07 -11.27
N TYR A 155 5.59 -20.80 -11.94
CA TYR A 155 5.20 -21.74 -13.00
C TYR A 155 4.22 -22.79 -12.50
N PHE A 156 4.48 -23.41 -11.33
CA PHE A 156 3.61 -24.46 -10.77
C PHE A 156 2.29 -23.89 -10.25
N ALA A 157 2.29 -22.67 -9.69
CA ALA A 157 1.06 -21.99 -9.28
C ALA A 157 0.17 -21.66 -10.49
N ASN A 158 0.74 -21.20 -11.60
CA ASN A 158 0.02 -20.99 -12.86
C ASN A 158 -0.50 -22.30 -13.46
N ALA A 159 0.34 -23.35 -13.48
CA ALA A 159 -0.08 -24.67 -13.91
C ALA A 159 -1.26 -25.21 -13.08
N ALA A 160 -1.24 -24.98 -11.77
CA ALA A 160 -2.30 -25.39 -10.86
C ALA A 160 -3.60 -24.64 -11.15
N ARG A 161 -3.55 -23.32 -11.42
CA ARG A 161 -4.71 -22.55 -11.88
C ARG A 161 -5.28 -23.14 -13.17
N ASP A 162 -4.44 -23.47 -14.15
CA ASP A 162 -4.90 -23.98 -15.45
C ASP A 162 -5.57 -25.35 -15.33
N VAL A 163 -4.97 -26.26 -14.55
CA VAL A 163 -5.57 -27.55 -14.24
C VAL A 163 -6.89 -27.37 -13.49
N PHE A 164 -6.92 -26.54 -12.44
CA PHE A 164 -8.12 -26.27 -11.66
C PHE A 164 -9.25 -25.68 -12.53
N THR A 165 -8.93 -24.71 -13.39
CA THR A 165 -9.88 -24.09 -14.33
C THR A 165 -10.47 -25.12 -15.28
N ALA A 166 -9.63 -26.00 -15.83
CA ALA A 166 -10.08 -27.07 -16.72
C ALA A 166 -11.00 -28.06 -15.99
N LEU A 167 -10.69 -28.42 -14.75
CA LEU A 167 -11.52 -29.31 -13.94
C LEU A 167 -12.87 -28.67 -13.58
N VAL A 168 -12.89 -27.40 -13.15
CA VAL A 168 -14.13 -26.66 -12.88
C VAL A 168 -14.98 -26.53 -14.14
N THR A 169 -14.37 -26.25 -15.29
CA THR A 169 -15.06 -26.19 -16.59
C THR A 169 -15.68 -27.53 -16.96
N ALA A 170 -14.92 -28.62 -16.83
CA ALA A 170 -15.43 -29.97 -17.08
C ALA A 170 -16.59 -30.32 -16.15
N MET A 171 -16.48 -30.02 -14.85
CA MET A 171 -17.54 -30.23 -13.88
C MET A 171 -18.81 -29.44 -14.22
N TYR A 172 -18.67 -28.18 -14.61
CA TYR A 172 -19.79 -27.33 -15.01
C TYR A 172 -20.52 -27.88 -16.25
N ARG A 173 -19.76 -28.39 -17.25
CA ARG A 173 -20.33 -29.01 -18.47
C ARG A 173 -21.06 -30.32 -18.19
N GLU A 174 -20.62 -31.08 -17.18
CA GLU A 174 -21.24 -32.38 -16.84
C GLU A 174 -22.61 -32.26 -16.19
N SER A 175 -22.83 -31.26 -15.34
CA SER A 175 -24.04 -31.17 -14.53
C SER A 175 -24.39 -29.75 -14.12
N GLU A 176 -25.67 -29.43 -14.27
CA GLU A 176 -26.27 -28.20 -13.75
C GLU A 176 -26.44 -28.20 -12.23
N GLU A 177 -26.15 -29.30 -11.52
CA GLU A 177 -26.30 -29.39 -10.06
C GLU A 177 -24.98 -29.20 -9.29
N ARG A 178 -23.87 -28.93 -9.97
CA ARG A 178 -22.57 -28.72 -9.32
C ARG A 178 -22.58 -27.55 -8.33
N SER A 179 -21.86 -27.76 -7.24
CA SER A 179 -21.68 -26.81 -6.14
C SER A 179 -20.23 -26.76 -5.67
N ASN A 180 -19.90 -25.77 -4.83
CA ASN A 180 -18.58 -25.70 -4.20
C ASN A 180 -18.20 -26.96 -3.40
N CYS A 181 -19.20 -27.71 -2.89
CA CYS A 181 -18.96 -29.00 -2.23
C CYS A 181 -18.32 -30.02 -3.18
N ASP A 182 -18.75 -30.04 -4.44
CA ASP A 182 -18.18 -30.92 -5.46
C ASP A 182 -16.71 -30.59 -5.73
N ILE A 183 -16.32 -29.31 -5.72
CA ILE A 183 -14.90 -28.92 -5.87
C ILE A 183 -14.10 -29.52 -4.72
N ARG A 184 -14.57 -29.33 -3.48
CA ARG A 184 -13.87 -29.83 -2.28
C ARG A 184 -13.78 -31.36 -2.26
N MET A 185 -14.86 -32.06 -2.59
CA MET A 185 -14.95 -33.52 -2.45
C MET A 185 -14.38 -34.27 -3.65
N ILE A 186 -14.60 -33.76 -4.87
CA ILE A 186 -14.19 -34.43 -6.11
C ILE A 186 -12.80 -33.94 -6.51
N VAL A 187 -12.61 -32.64 -6.76
CA VAL A 187 -11.29 -32.12 -7.18
C VAL A 187 -10.26 -32.31 -6.07
N GLY A 188 -10.66 -32.05 -4.82
CA GLY A 188 -9.79 -32.26 -3.65
C GLY A 188 -9.38 -33.72 -3.45
N GLY A 189 -10.18 -34.69 -3.90
CA GLY A 189 -9.92 -36.13 -3.75
C GLY A 189 -9.36 -36.84 -4.98
N MET A 190 -9.40 -36.20 -6.16
CA MET A 190 -9.05 -36.83 -7.42
C MET A 190 -7.55 -37.12 -7.53
N GLY A 191 -7.20 -38.33 -7.96
CA GLY A 191 -5.87 -38.66 -8.47
C GLY A 191 -5.65 -38.13 -9.89
N THR A 192 -4.39 -38.09 -10.34
CA THR A 192 -4.06 -37.61 -11.71
C THR A 192 -4.73 -38.44 -12.80
N SER A 193 -4.88 -39.75 -12.57
CA SER A 193 -5.57 -40.65 -13.51
C SER A 193 -7.06 -40.31 -13.65
N GLU A 194 -7.73 -39.93 -12.56
CA GLU A 194 -9.14 -39.53 -12.58
C GLU A 194 -9.32 -38.15 -13.24
N MET A 195 -8.41 -37.21 -12.96
CA MET A 195 -8.36 -35.92 -13.65
C MET A 195 -8.19 -36.09 -15.15
N HIS A 196 -7.26 -36.96 -15.59
CA HIS A 196 -7.09 -37.28 -17.01
C HIS A 196 -8.37 -37.88 -17.61
N ALA A 197 -9.01 -38.82 -16.92
CA ALA A 197 -10.26 -39.44 -17.41
C ALA A 197 -11.40 -38.42 -17.59
N LEU A 198 -11.50 -37.42 -16.69
CA LEU A 198 -12.45 -36.33 -16.82
C LEU A 198 -12.14 -35.42 -18.02
N LEU A 199 -10.87 -35.04 -18.18
CA LEU A 199 -10.41 -34.18 -19.27
C LEU A 199 -10.42 -34.88 -20.64
N ASP A 200 -10.31 -36.20 -20.69
CA ASP A 200 -10.29 -36.97 -21.94
C ASP A 200 -11.68 -37.22 -22.53
N ARG A 201 -12.76 -36.88 -21.81
CA ARG A 201 -14.13 -37.01 -22.32
C ARG A 201 -14.32 -36.21 -23.62
N PRO A 202 -15.15 -36.69 -24.57
CA PRO A 202 -15.35 -36.02 -25.85
C PRO A 202 -15.76 -34.55 -25.74
N GLU A 203 -16.58 -34.20 -24.74
CA GLU A 203 -17.11 -32.85 -24.48
C GLU A 203 -16.04 -31.89 -23.92
N ASN A 204 -14.88 -32.41 -23.51
CA ASN A 204 -13.77 -31.68 -22.92
C ASN A 204 -12.50 -31.74 -23.80
N ALA A 205 -12.64 -32.04 -25.09
CA ALA A 205 -11.50 -32.20 -26.00
C ALA A 205 -10.58 -30.97 -26.04
N ASP A 206 -11.14 -29.77 -25.88
CA ASP A 206 -10.46 -28.48 -25.77
C ASP A 206 -9.63 -28.32 -24.48
N LEU A 207 -9.99 -29.05 -23.41
CA LEU A 207 -9.34 -28.95 -22.09
C LEU A 207 -8.15 -29.91 -21.92
N ARG A 208 -7.94 -30.84 -22.86
CA ARG A 208 -6.92 -31.90 -22.77
C ARG A 208 -5.49 -31.38 -22.61
N GLY A 209 -5.21 -30.15 -23.06
CA GLY A 209 -3.90 -29.52 -22.90
C GLY A 209 -3.46 -29.41 -21.43
N ALA A 210 -4.40 -29.22 -20.49
CA ALA A 210 -4.10 -29.11 -19.06
C ALA A 210 -3.42 -30.37 -18.48
N ARG A 211 -3.59 -31.52 -19.13
CA ARG A 211 -2.93 -32.79 -18.75
C ARG A 211 -1.40 -32.71 -18.80
N HIS A 212 -0.84 -31.83 -19.62
CA HIS A 212 0.62 -31.70 -19.72
C HIS A 212 1.27 -31.23 -18.41
N TYR A 213 0.53 -30.48 -17.59
CA TYR A 213 1.00 -30.06 -16.27
C TYR A 213 1.03 -31.19 -15.23
N ILE A 214 0.27 -32.27 -15.45
CA ILE A 214 0.14 -33.43 -14.55
C ILE A 214 0.47 -34.75 -15.26
N ALA A 215 1.38 -34.70 -16.24
CA ALA A 215 1.61 -35.79 -17.20
C ALA A 215 2.11 -37.10 -16.58
N LYS A 216 2.92 -37.02 -15.51
CA LYS A 216 3.49 -38.19 -14.82
C LYS A 216 3.14 -38.16 -13.35
N GLU A 217 2.36 -39.15 -12.92
CA GLU A 217 1.99 -39.33 -11.51
C GLU A 217 3.25 -39.48 -10.64
N GLY A 218 3.27 -38.76 -9.51
CA GLY A 218 4.39 -38.78 -8.56
C GLY A 218 5.67 -38.05 -9.00
N SER A 219 5.70 -37.36 -10.16
CA SER A 219 6.84 -36.49 -10.48
C SER A 219 6.82 -35.23 -9.61
N ASN A 220 7.99 -34.63 -9.36
CA ASN A 220 8.10 -33.40 -8.56
C ASN A 220 7.24 -32.26 -9.12
N SER A 221 7.20 -32.11 -10.46
CA SER A 221 6.38 -31.10 -11.14
C SER A 221 4.88 -31.29 -10.93
N THR A 222 4.40 -32.54 -11.06
CA THR A 222 3.00 -32.91 -10.84
C THR A 222 2.64 -32.71 -9.38
N MET A 223 3.49 -33.15 -8.45
CA MET A 223 3.25 -32.99 -7.01
C MET A 223 3.20 -31.51 -6.60
N ALA A 224 4.09 -30.67 -7.12
CA ALA A 224 4.07 -29.22 -6.86
C ALA A 224 2.78 -28.57 -7.38
N THR A 225 2.40 -28.86 -8.63
CA THR A 225 1.16 -28.37 -9.25
C THR A 225 -0.08 -28.79 -8.43
N MET A 226 -0.13 -30.06 -8.02
CA MET A 226 -1.22 -30.58 -7.18
C MET A 226 -1.24 -29.93 -5.80
N ALA A 227 -0.08 -29.67 -5.20
CA ALA A 227 0.01 -29.00 -3.90
C ALA A 227 -0.56 -27.57 -3.93
N PHE A 228 -0.20 -26.77 -4.95
CA PHE A 228 -0.77 -25.43 -5.13
C PHE A 228 -2.29 -25.46 -5.36
N MET A 229 -2.78 -26.43 -6.15
CA MET A 229 -4.23 -26.58 -6.36
C MET A 229 -4.95 -26.95 -5.05
N GLN A 230 -4.39 -27.87 -4.27
CA GLN A 230 -4.93 -28.23 -2.95
C GLN A 230 -4.92 -27.06 -1.99
N GLN A 231 -3.89 -26.21 -2.04
CA GLN A 231 -3.83 -25.00 -1.23
C GLN A 231 -5.01 -24.06 -1.54
N VAL A 232 -5.30 -23.76 -2.80
CA VAL A 232 -6.47 -22.94 -3.16
C VAL A 232 -7.78 -23.58 -2.71
N ILE A 233 -7.91 -24.91 -2.82
CA ILE A 233 -9.11 -25.63 -2.37
C ILE A 233 -9.31 -25.44 -0.86
N GLN A 234 -8.24 -25.59 -0.06
CA GLN A 234 -8.33 -25.42 1.39
C GLN A 234 -8.54 -23.96 1.80
N GLU A 235 -7.93 -23.02 1.08
CA GLU A 235 -8.04 -21.60 1.39
C GLU A 235 -9.45 -21.05 1.04
N SER A 236 -9.99 -21.41 -0.12
CA SER A 236 -11.21 -20.79 -0.68
C SER A 236 -12.50 -21.58 -0.45
N PHE A 237 -12.42 -22.91 -0.36
CA PHE A 237 -13.59 -23.79 -0.26
C PHE A 237 -13.64 -24.55 1.08
N ARG A 238 -13.37 -23.81 2.16
CA ARG A 238 -13.54 -24.26 3.55
C ARG A 238 -14.77 -23.63 4.19
N SER A 239 -15.13 -24.08 5.40
CA SER A 239 -16.30 -23.58 6.13
C SER A 239 -17.58 -23.64 5.28
N SER A 240 -18.47 -22.65 5.39
CA SER A 240 -19.68 -22.50 4.56
C SER A 240 -19.39 -22.45 3.06
N PHE A 241 -18.22 -21.99 2.62
CA PHE A 241 -17.87 -21.89 1.20
C PHE A 241 -17.59 -23.24 0.56
N GLY A 242 -17.32 -24.29 1.35
CA GLY A 242 -17.22 -25.67 0.87
C GLY A 242 -18.51 -26.47 0.96
N ARG A 243 -19.62 -25.87 1.40
CA ARG A 243 -20.94 -26.54 1.44
C ARG A 243 -21.66 -26.41 0.10
N PRO A 244 -22.70 -27.23 -0.13
CA PRO A 244 -23.68 -26.93 -1.16
C PRO A 244 -24.24 -25.52 -0.92
N GLY A 245 -24.49 -24.79 -1.99
CA GLY A 245 -25.05 -23.45 -1.95
C GLY A 245 -25.83 -23.18 -3.22
N ASP A 246 -26.75 -22.24 -3.17
CA ASP A 246 -27.65 -21.86 -4.25
C ASP A 246 -27.67 -20.34 -4.47
N PHE A 247 -26.78 -19.61 -3.78
CA PHE A 247 -26.76 -18.16 -3.83
C PHE A 247 -25.77 -17.65 -4.88
N SER A 248 -26.28 -16.81 -5.79
CA SER A 248 -25.50 -15.99 -6.72
C SER A 248 -25.60 -14.51 -6.36
N ILE A 249 -24.45 -13.86 -6.24
CA ILE A 249 -24.29 -12.42 -6.10
C ILE A 249 -24.84 -11.72 -7.33
N ARG A 250 -24.59 -12.24 -8.54
CA ARG A 250 -25.13 -11.67 -9.78
C ARG A 250 -26.65 -11.62 -9.76
N ALA A 251 -27.30 -12.74 -9.42
CA ALA A 251 -28.75 -12.83 -9.33
C ALA A 251 -29.30 -11.86 -8.26
N PHE A 252 -28.64 -11.79 -7.09
CA PHE A 252 -29.01 -10.87 -6.03
C PHE A 252 -28.96 -9.40 -6.47
N LEU A 253 -27.88 -8.98 -7.13
CA LEU A 253 -27.71 -7.60 -7.59
C LEU A 253 -28.71 -7.20 -8.69
N ARG A 254 -29.09 -8.13 -9.58
CA ARG A 254 -30.10 -7.87 -10.61
C ARG A 254 -31.50 -7.77 -10.03
N ALA A 255 -31.81 -8.56 -9.01
CA ALA A 255 -33.13 -8.59 -8.40
C ALA A 255 -33.46 -7.31 -7.61
N LYS A 256 -32.45 -6.53 -7.21
CA LYS A 256 -32.62 -5.25 -6.49
C LYS A 256 -33.54 -5.39 -5.27
N GLY A 257 -34.31 -4.36 -4.93
CA GLY A 257 -35.35 -4.40 -3.90
C GLY A 257 -35.03 -3.60 -2.63
N ALA A 258 -34.17 -2.59 -2.70
CA ALA A 258 -33.68 -1.86 -1.54
C ALA A 258 -32.97 -2.77 -0.50
N ARG A 259 -32.40 -3.89 -0.95
CA ARG A 259 -31.75 -4.91 -0.12
C ARG A 259 -30.24 -4.69 -0.01
N ALA A 260 -29.63 -5.29 1.01
CA ALA A 260 -28.20 -5.31 1.22
C ALA A 260 -27.66 -6.75 1.25
N LEU A 261 -26.49 -6.94 0.64
CA LEU A 261 -25.65 -8.12 0.81
C LEU A 261 -24.50 -7.76 1.75
N PHE A 262 -24.40 -8.46 2.88
CA PHE A 262 -23.28 -8.33 3.81
C PHE A 262 -22.30 -9.47 3.58
N LEU A 263 -21.06 -9.11 3.26
CA LEU A 263 -19.92 -10.02 3.21
C LEU A 263 -19.20 -9.90 4.55
N GLU A 264 -19.51 -10.80 5.47
CA GLU A 264 -18.94 -10.83 6.82
C GLU A 264 -17.56 -11.47 6.76
N TYR A 265 -16.53 -10.67 7.04
CA TYR A 265 -15.13 -11.04 6.96
C TYR A 265 -14.49 -10.98 8.35
N ASP A 266 -14.36 -12.13 8.98
CA ASP A 266 -13.62 -12.24 10.23
C ASP A 266 -12.11 -12.06 10.01
N ILE A 267 -11.57 -10.93 10.51
CA ILE A 267 -10.14 -10.60 10.46
C ILE A 267 -9.28 -11.70 11.12
N ALA A 268 -9.77 -12.37 12.18
CA ALA A 268 -9.02 -13.43 12.85
C ALA A 268 -8.81 -14.67 11.95
N SER A 269 -9.71 -14.86 10.98
CA SER A 269 -9.68 -15.92 9.97
C SER A 269 -9.23 -15.43 8.58
N GLY A 270 -8.90 -14.13 8.47
CA GLY A 270 -9.05 -13.35 7.25
C GLY A 270 -8.05 -13.65 6.14
N SER A 271 -6.75 -13.72 6.44
CA SER A 271 -5.72 -13.84 5.39
C SER A 271 -5.91 -15.06 4.48
N THR A 272 -6.40 -16.17 5.05
CA THR A 272 -6.72 -17.40 4.29
C THR A 272 -7.93 -17.25 3.38
N LEU A 273 -8.95 -16.47 3.77
CA LEU A 273 -10.21 -16.34 3.02
C LEU A 273 -10.21 -15.13 2.08
N ALA A 274 -9.21 -14.26 2.16
CA ALA A 274 -9.15 -13.06 1.35
C ALA A 274 -9.38 -13.31 -0.16
N PRO A 275 -8.82 -14.37 -0.80
CA PRO A 275 -9.05 -14.63 -2.23
C PRO A 275 -10.53 -14.88 -2.60
N VAL A 276 -11.29 -15.59 -1.76
CA VAL A 276 -12.70 -15.87 -2.06
C VAL A 276 -13.57 -14.61 -1.89
N PHE A 277 -13.29 -13.78 -0.88
CA PHE A 277 -13.99 -12.50 -0.71
C PHE A 277 -13.63 -11.48 -1.79
N THR A 278 -12.36 -11.41 -2.21
CA THR A 278 -11.92 -10.63 -3.39
C THR A 278 -12.70 -11.04 -4.62
N THR A 279 -12.77 -12.35 -4.89
CA THR A 279 -13.52 -12.88 -6.04
C THR A 279 -15.00 -12.49 -5.98
N MET A 280 -15.66 -12.61 -4.82
CA MET A 280 -17.06 -12.21 -4.64
C MET A 280 -17.28 -10.72 -4.92
N LEU A 281 -16.38 -9.85 -4.46
CA LEU A 281 -16.45 -8.41 -4.70
C LEU A 281 -16.21 -8.07 -6.17
N ASP A 282 -15.25 -8.70 -6.83
CA ASP A 282 -15.01 -8.51 -8.26
C ASP A 282 -16.22 -8.97 -9.10
N VAL A 283 -16.86 -10.09 -8.74
CA VAL A 283 -18.12 -10.52 -9.35
C VAL A 283 -19.21 -9.47 -9.18
N ALA A 284 -19.36 -8.92 -7.98
CA ALA A 284 -20.33 -7.87 -7.68
C ALA A 284 -20.08 -6.61 -8.51
N MET A 285 -18.82 -6.15 -8.59
CA MET A 285 -18.44 -4.95 -9.35
C MET A 285 -18.61 -5.15 -10.85
N LYS A 286 -18.16 -6.30 -11.38
CA LYS A 286 -18.30 -6.67 -12.79
C LYS A 286 -19.77 -6.75 -13.20
N GLU A 287 -20.63 -7.33 -12.37
CA GLU A 287 -22.07 -7.36 -12.61
C GLU A 287 -22.67 -5.95 -12.62
N ALA A 288 -22.32 -5.11 -11.64
CA ALA A 288 -22.80 -3.74 -11.56
C ALA A 288 -22.40 -2.90 -12.78
N MET A 289 -21.24 -3.17 -13.38
CA MET A 289 -20.74 -2.49 -14.58
C MET A 289 -21.27 -3.07 -15.90
N SER A 290 -22.02 -4.17 -15.87
CA SER A 290 -22.53 -4.81 -17.08
C SER A 290 -23.46 -3.88 -17.89
N ARG A 291 -23.32 -3.89 -19.22
CA ARG A 291 -24.17 -3.11 -20.15
C ARG A 291 -25.65 -3.49 -20.08
N ARG A 292 -25.98 -4.69 -19.58
CA ARG A 292 -27.35 -5.21 -19.48
C ARG A 292 -27.91 -5.15 -18.05
N ARG A 293 -27.32 -4.35 -17.18
CA ARG A 293 -27.81 -4.22 -15.80
C ARG A 293 -29.22 -3.64 -15.75
N ALA A 294 -29.93 -3.94 -14.67
CA ALA A 294 -31.14 -3.21 -14.32
C ALA A 294 -30.82 -1.74 -14.01
N GLY A 295 -31.81 -0.86 -14.14
CA GLY A 295 -31.70 0.53 -13.70
C GLY A 295 -31.43 0.67 -12.19
N GLY A 296 -31.28 1.91 -11.73
CA GLY A 296 -31.02 2.21 -10.33
C GLY A 296 -29.57 2.05 -9.90
N ARG A 297 -29.32 2.10 -8.59
CA ARG A 297 -27.97 2.25 -8.03
C ARG A 297 -27.47 0.98 -7.38
N VAL A 298 -26.14 0.84 -7.36
CA VAL A 298 -25.43 -0.19 -6.59
C VAL A 298 -24.47 0.52 -5.66
N PHE A 299 -24.74 0.46 -4.36
CA PHE A 299 -23.87 1.03 -3.34
C PHE A 299 -22.87 -0.03 -2.88
N PHE A 300 -21.59 0.30 -2.92
CA PHE A 300 -20.52 -0.50 -2.33
C PHE A 300 -20.00 0.20 -1.08
N VAL A 301 -20.11 -0.46 0.07
CA VAL A 301 -19.56 0.02 1.34
C VAL A 301 -18.37 -0.87 1.68
N LEU A 302 -17.16 -0.33 1.53
CA LEU A 302 -15.91 -1.08 1.69
C LEU A 302 -15.09 -0.45 2.82
N ASP A 303 -15.33 -0.87 4.07
CA ASP A 303 -14.54 -0.41 5.21
C ASP A 303 -13.29 -1.29 5.35
N GLU A 304 -12.11 -0.69 5.25
CA GLU A 304 -10.83 -1.38 5.34
C GLU A 304 -10.61 -2.43 4.23
N PHE A 305 -10.93 -2.06 2.99
CA PHE A 305 -10.79 -2.94 1.83
C PHE A 305 -9.32 -3.32 1.51
N ALA A 306 -8.35 -2.56 2.02
CA ALA A 306 -6.92 -2.88 1.90
C ALA A 306 -6.50 -4.16 2.67
N LEU A 307 -7.44 -4.82 3.37
CA LEU A 307 -7.24 -6.17 3.91
C LEU A 307 -7.32 -7.26 2.84
N LEU A 308 -7.80 -6.93 1.65
CA LEU A 308 -7.96 -7.84 0.53
C LEU A 308 -6.78 -7.71 -0.45
N PRO A 309 -6.49 -8.77 -1.22
CA PRO A 309 -5.75 -8.66 -2.48
C PRO A 309 -6.38 -7.64 -3.42
N GLU A 310 -5.60 -7.19 -4.41
CA GLU A 310 -6.05 -6.27 -5.46
C GLU A 310 -7.45 -6.61 -5.98
N LEU A 311 -8.38 -5.63 -5.94
CA LEU A 311 -9.71 -5.77 -6.52
C LEU A 311 -9.64 -5.32 -7.98
N THR A 312 -9.63 -6.28 -8.90
CA THR A 312 -9.36 -6.06 -10.32
C THR A 312 -10.31 -5.01 -10.92
N HIS A 313 -11.56 -4.97 -10.46
CA HIS A 313 -12.59 -4.13 -11.04
C HIS A 313 -12.85 -2.82 -10.28
N LEU A 314 -12.15 -2.55 -9.17
CA LEU A 314 -12.39 -1.35 -8.39
C LEU A 314 -11.97 -0.08 -9.15
N SER A 315 -10.81 -0.08 -9.81
CA SER A 315 -10.31 1.08 -10.56
C SER A 315 -11.27 1.52 -11.67
N ASP A 316 -11.73 0.57 -12.48
CA ASP A 316 -12.75 0.83 -13.50
C ASP A 316 -14.09 1.24 -12.88
N GLY A 317 -14.45 0.62 -11.75
CA GLY A 317 -15.64 0.95 -10.99
C GLY A 317 -15.65 2.41 -10.53
N VAL A 318 -14.56 2.91 -9.95
CA VAL A 318 -14.50 4.31 -9.47
C VAL A 318 -14.37 5.32 -10.61
N ASN A 319 -13.74 4.96 -11.73
CA ASN A 319 -13.52 5.88 -12.85
C ASN A 319 -14.71 5.96 -13.81
N PHE A 320 -15.36 4.82 -14.10
CA PHE A 320 -16.43 4.73 -15.10
C PHE A 320 -17.80 4.37 -14.50
N GLY A 321 -17.83 3.92 -13.24
CA GLY A 321 -19.04 3.41 -12.59
C GLY A 321 -20.11 4.47 -12.32
N ARG A 322 -19.79 5.76 -12.39
CA ARG A 322 -20.74 6.86 -12.14
C ARG A 322 -21.97 6.81 -13.04
N SER A 323 -21.76 6.83 -14.37
CA SER A 323 -22.81 6.70 -15.38
C SER A 323 -23.48 5.33 -15.32
N LEU A 324 -22.77 4.38 -14.70
CA LEU A 324 -23.22 3.04 -14.44
C LEU A 324 -23.98 2.89 -13.09
N GLY A 325 -24.30 3.97 -12.38
CA GLY A 325 -25.08 3.88 -11.15
C GLY A 325 -24.33 3.26 -9.96
N LEU A 326 -23.01 3.05 -10.05
CA LEU A 326 -22.18 2.59 -8.94
C LEU A 326 -21.87 3.76 -8.00
N ARG A 327 -21.92 3.50 -6.70
CA ARG A 327 -21.57 4.46 -5.65
C ARG A 327 -20.69 3.78 -4.62
N PHE A 328 -19.41 4.15 -4.59
CA PHE A 328 -18.45 3.62 -3.62
C PHE A 328 -18.39 4.53 -2.39
N ILE A 329 -18.50 3.91 -1.21
CA ILE A 329 -18.24 4.49 0.11
C ILE A 329 -17.11 3.67 0.71
N VAL A 330 -15.89 4.22 0.69
CA VAL A 330 -14.67 3.47 0.98
C VAL A 330 -13.97 4.05 2.20
N GLY A 331 -13.53 3.18 3.11
CA GLY A 331 -12.72 3.54 4.27
C GLY A 331 -11.30 3.01 4.14
N THR A 332 -10.29 3.86 4.31
CA THR A 332 -8.87 3.44 4.39
C THR A 332 -8.15 4.20 5.52
N GLN A 333 -7.11 3.63 6.12
CA GLN A 333 -6.41 4.30 7.24
C GLN A 333 -5.42 5.33 6.75
N ASN A 334 -4.70 5.00 5.69
CA ASN A 334 -3.71 5.85 5.05
C ASN A 334 -3.63 5.53 3.55
N VAL A 335 -2.98 6.43 2.82
CA VAL A 335 -2.75 6.29 1.37
C VAL A 335 -1.80 5.13 1.04
N LYS A 336 -0.81 4.86 1.91
CA LYS A 336 0.19 3.81 1.69
C LYS A 336 -0.42 2.41 1.58
N GLN A 337 -1.42 2.08 2.38
CA GLN A 337 -2.13 0.79 2.28
C GLN A 337 -2.73 0.58 0.88
N VAL A 338 -3.25 1.64 0.26
CA VAL A 338 -3.80 1.56 -1.11
C VAL A 338 -2.66 1.44 -2.13
N GLN A 339 -1.52 2.11 -1.89
CA GLN A 339 -0.32 1.99 -2.73
C GLN A 339 0.32 0.60 -2.66
N GLU A 340 0.33 -0.04 -1.51
CA GLU A 340 0.79 -1.43 -1.36
C GLU A 340 -0.13 -2.39 -2.11
N MET A 341 -1.44 -2.11 -2.13
CA MET A 341 -2.44 -2.94 -2.79
C MET A 341 -2.42 -2.86 -4.33
N TYR A 342 -2.23 -1.67 -4.91
CA TYR A 342 -2.31 -1.46 -6.37
C TYR A 342 -1.01 -1.00 -7.03
N GLY A 343 0.05 -0.76 -6.25
CA GLY A 343 1.19 0.03 -6.71
C GLY A 343 0.90 1.54 -6.71
N PRO A 344 1.94 2.38 -6.79
CA PRO A 344 1.83 3.82 -6.57
C PRO A 344 0.97 4.54 -7.62
N GLU A 345 1.11 4.20 -8.90
CA GLU A 345 0.41 4.87 -9.99
C GLU A 345 -1.10 4.58 -9.98
N MET A 346 -1.46 3.30 -9.89
CA MET A 346 -2.85 2.87 -9.88
C MET A 346 -3.55 3.32 -8.60
N ALA A 347 -2.88 3.28 -7.45
CA ALA A 347 -3.42 3.82 -6.21
C ALA A 347 -3.71 5.32 -6.30
N ALA A 348 -2.81 6.11 -6.92
CA ALA A 348 -3.06 7.52 -7.16
C ALA A 348 -4.29 7.73 -8.05
N SER A 349 -4.45 6.93 -9.10
CA SER A 349 -5.65 6.95 -9.97
C SER A 349 -6.92 6.65 -9.18
N VAL A 350 -6.95 5.53 -8.45
CA VAL A 350 -8.10 5.11 -7.61
C VAL A 350 -8.46 6.17 -6.58
N LEU A 351 -7.49 6.71 -5.83
CA LEU A 351 -7.72 7.71 -4.80
C LEU A 351 -8.19 9.05 -5.37
N SER A 352 -7.73 9.42 -6.57
CA SER A 352 -8.14 10.66 -7.24
C SER A 352 -9.60 10.64 -7.71
N ALA A 353 -10.14 9.45 -8.02
CA ALA A 353 -11.50 9.26 -8.51
C ALA A 353 -12.58 9.58 -7.45
N PHE A 354 -12.23 9.56 -6.16
CA PHE A 354 -13.15 9.97 -5.09
C PHE A 354 -13.32 11.48 -5.09
N GLY A 355 -14.49 11.94 -5.49
CA GLY A 355 -14.90 13.33 -5.48
C GLY A 355 -15.09 13.90 -4.08
N SER A 356 -15.63 13.11 -3.15
CA SER A 356 -15.81 13.51 -1.75
C SER A 356 -14.81 12.80 -0.84
N VAL A 357 -14.11 13.54 0.02
CA VAL A 357 -13.14 12.98 0.99
C VAL A 357 -13.44 13.50 2.39
N PHE A 358 -13.66 12.59 3.34
CA PHE A 358 -13.75 12.87 4.77
C PHE A 358 -12.43 12.47 5.43
N ALA A 359 -11.56 13.46 5.63
CA ALA A 359 -10.26 13.29 6.25
C ALA A 359 -10.37 13.47 7.77
N PHE A 360 -10.26 12.37 8.50
CA PHE A 360 -10.08 12.39 9.96
C PHE A 360 -8.60 12.61 10.28
N ARG A 361 -8.23 12.52 11.56
CA ARG A 361 -6.84 12.69 11.97
C ARG A 361 -5.91 11.72 11.22
N LEU A 362 -4.85 12.28 10.64
CA LEU A 362 -3.85 11.58 9.84
C LEU A 362 -2.46 11.66 10.48
N TYR A 363 -1.77 10.52 10.51
CA TYR A 363 -0.49 10.38 11.21
C TYR A 363 0.71 10.41 10.26
N ASP A 364 0.55 9.97 9.01
CA ASP A 364 1.59 9.94 7.99
C ASP A 364 1.54 11.15 7.03
N GLY A 365 2.69 11.50 6.46
CA GLY A 365 2.84 12.65 5.58
C GLY A 365 2.15 12.48 4.23
N ASP A 366 2.19 11.28 3.64
CA ASP A 366 1.63 11.02 2.30
C ASP A 366 0.12 11.21 2.28
N SER A 367 -0.57 10.73 3.33
CA SER A 367 -2.01 10.95 3.48
C SER A 367 -2.35 12.41 3.74
N ARG A 368 -1.56 13.14 4.54
CA ARG A 368 -1.79 14.57 4.77
C ARG A 368 -1.58 15.38 3.49
N ARG A 369 -0.53 15.06 2.73
CA ARG A 369 -0.25 15.65 1.42
C ARG A 369 -1.38 15.38 0.43
N PHE A 370 -1.88 14.15 0.34
CA PHE A 370 -3.02 13.80 -0.50
C PHE A 370 -4.25 14.70 -0.23
N VAL A 371 -4.56 14.97 1.05
CA VAL A 371 -5.68 15.86 1.41
C VAL A 371 -5.36 17.33 1.14
N GLY A 372 -4.15 17.79 1.47
CA GLY A 372 -3.72 19.18 1.27
C GLY A 372 -3.65 19.58 -0.21
N ASP A 373 -3.02 18.73 -1.03
CA ASP A 373 -2.81 18.97 -2.47
C ASP A 373 -4.13 19.08 -3.24
N ARG A 374 -5.23 18.54 -2.70
CA ARG A 374 -6.57 18.58 -3.31
C ARG A 374 -7.14 20.00 -3.43
N PHE A 375 -6.73 20.91 -2.55
CA PHE A 375 -7.17 22.31 -2.56
C PHE A 375 -6.06 23.29 -2.92
N GLY A 376 -4.81 22.85 -2.83
CA GLY A 376 -3.63 23.61 -3.20
C GLY A 376 -3.32 24.76 -2.24
N ALA A 377 -2.65 25.77 -2.77
CA ALA A 377 -2.14 26.91 -2.02
C ALA A 377 -3.14 28.07 -1.95
N ASN A 378 -3.03 28.87 -0.89
CA ASN A 378 -3.65 30.18 -0.77
C ASN A 378 -2.60 31.25 -0.45
N ARG A 379 -2.99 32.53 -0.55
CA ARG A 379 -2.17 33.65 -0.09
C ARG A 379 -2.77 34.21 1.18
N LYS A 380 -1.95 34.36 2.21
CA LYS A 380 -2.34 34.88 3.53
C LYS A 380 -1.62 36.19 3.79
N LEU A 381 -2.34 37.17 4.30
CA LEU A 381 -1.79 38.39 4.88
C LEU A 381 -1.57 38.15 6.37
N THR A 382 -0.31 38.07 6.78
CA THR A 382 0.09 37.94 8.18
C THR A 382 0.41 39.31 8.73
N ARG A 383 -0.29 39.70 9.80
CA ARG A 383 -0.07 40.97 10.51
C ARG A 383 0.60 40.71 11.85
N PHE A 384 1.74 41.35 12.08
CA PHE A 384 2.51 41.25 13.33
C PHE A 384 2.41 42.53 14.14
N ASP A 385 2.16 42.39 15.45
CA ASP A 385 2.39 43.48 16.40
C ASP A 385 3.89 43.62 16.66
N ALA A 386 4.47 44.75 16.25
CA ALA A 386 5.88 45.00 16.46
C ALA A 386 6.19 45.13 17.97
N SER A 387 7.17 44.37 18.46
CA SER A 387 7.66 44.42 19.85
C SER A 387 8.34 45.74 20.23
N VAL A 388 8.63 46.60 19.24
CA VAL A 388 9.34 47.87 19.42
C VAL A 388 8.33 49.03 19.38
N ARG A 389 8.22 49.80 20.47
CA ARG A 389 7.45 51.05 20.51
C ARG A 389 7.95 52.00 19.42
N GLY A 390 7.16 52.19 18.36
CA GLY A 390 7.42 53.14 17.27
C GLY A 390 7.57 52.51 15.88
N SER A 391 7.71 51.19 15.76
CA SER A 391 7.58 50.49 14.48
C SER A 391 6.11 50.09 14.34
N GLY A 392 5.41 50.59 13.32
CA GLY A 392 3.98 50.31 13.14
C GLY A 392 3.66 48.84 12.89
N LEU A 393 2.41 48.56 12.51
CA LEU A 393 1.96 47.22 12.08
C LEU A 393 2.84 46.74 10.91
N ARG A 394 3.42 45.54 11.03
CA ARG A 394 4.10 44.88 9.91
C ARG A 394 3.13 43.91 9.25
N GLU A 395 2.96 44.07 7.95
CA GLU A 395 2.12 43.20 7.12
C GLU A 395 2.99 42.47 6.10
N GLU A 396 2.81 41.15 5.98
CA GLU A 396 3.52 40.31 5.03
C GLU A 396 2.53 39.40 4.31
N VAL A 397 2.67 39.26 2.99
CA VAL A 397 1.86 38.29 2.22
C VAL A 397 2.68 37.03 2.00
N ILE A 398 2.26 35.94 2.63
CA ILE A 398 2.89 34.63 2.51
C ILE A 398 2.03 33.67 1.68
N THR A 399 2.66 32.65 1.11
CA THR A 399 1.97 31.51 0.49
C THR A 399 1.77 30.43 1.55
N GLY A 400 0.53 30.02 1.77
CA GLY A 400 0.16 28.91 2.66
C GLY A 400 -0.64 27.85 1.91
N ALA A 401 -1.15 26.85 2.64
CA ALA A 401 -2.08 25.86 2.11
C ALA A 401 -3.53 26.20 2.49
N VAL A 402 -4.48 25.76 1.67
CA VAL A 402 -5.90 25.83 2.02
C VAL A 402 -6.20 24.95 3.24
N VAL A 403 -5.58 23.76 3.28
CA VAL A 403 -5.58 22.84 4.42
C VAL A 403 -4.13 22.61 4.81
N GLU A 404 -3.77 23.04 6.02
CA GLU A 404 -2.40 22.96 6.52
C GLU A 404 -2.13 21.60 7.21
N ASP A 405 -0.86 21.23 7.35
CA ASP A 405 -0.48 19.97 8.00
C ASP A 405 -1.00 19.88 9.44
N TRP A 406 -0.98 21.01 10.17
CA TRP A 406 -1.52 21.09 11.52
C TRP A 406 -3.05 20.99 11.57
N ASP A 407 -3.77 21.39 10.51
CA ASP A 407 -5.22 21.25 10.46
C ASP A 407 -5.63 19.78 10.48
N LEU A 408 -4.83 18.90 9.86
CA LEU A 408 -5.08 17.45 9.80
C LEU A 408 -4.49 16.71 11.01
N SER A 409 -3.30 17.08 11.46
CA SER A 409 -2.61 16.39 12.55
C SER A 409 -3.16 16.74 13.94
N SER A 410 -3.84 17.89 14.08
CA SER A 410 -4.48 18.35 15.33
C SER A 410 -5.94 17.92 15.51
N LEU A 411 -6.56 17.32 14.48
CA LEU A 411 -7.98 16.90 14.55
C LEU A 411 -8.26 16.03 15.78
N GLY A 412 -9.31 16.42 16.50
CA GLY A 412 -9.85 15.64 17.61
C GLY A 412 -10.55 14.36 17.14
N VAL A 413 -10.70 13.40 18.04
CA VAL A 413 -11.47 12.17 17.75
C VAL A 413 -12.92 12.52 17.42
N GLY A 414 -13.41 11.96 16.31
CA GLY A 414 -14.74 12.23 15.79
C GLY A 414 -14.83 13.55 15.03
N THR A 415 -13.71 14.24 14.76
CA THR A 415 -13.70 15.42 13.89
C THR A 415 -13.02 15.08 12.57
N CYS A 416 -13.49 15.72 11.49
CA CYS A 416 -12.93 15.53 10.16
C CYS A 416 -12.96 16.83 9.37
N ILE A 417 -12.07 16.92 8.40
CA ILE A 417 -12.17 17.85 7.29
C ILE A 417 -12.93 17.15 6.16
N ALA A 418 -14.05 17.73 5.74
CA ALA A 418 -14.81 17.24 4.59
C ALA A 418 -14.47 18.08 3.35
N ALA A 419 -13.94 17.39 2.35
CA ALA A 419 -13.74 17.86 1.00
C ALA A 419 -14.91 17.38 0.15
N ILE A 420 -15.71 18.32 -0.36
CA ILE A 420 -16.81 18.01 -1.28
C ILE A 420 -16.43 18.48 -2.70
N PRO A 421 -16.95 17.85 -3.77
CA PRO A 421 -16.50 18.13 -5.13
C PRO A 421 -16.67 19.58 -5.55
N ASP A 422 -17.75 20.21 -5.10
CA ASP A 422 -18.15 21.55 -5.50
C ASP A 422 -18.20 22.45 -4.25
N GLY A 423 -17.05 22.98 -3.82
CA GLY A 423 -16.97 23.93 -2.71
C GLY A 423 -15.62 23.95 -1.95
N PRO A 424 -15.41 24.94 -1.07
CA PRO A 424 -14.25 24.97 -0.20
C PRO A 424 -14.28 23.83 0.84
N PRO A 425 -13.11 23.40 1.36
CA PRO A 425 -13.05 22.40 2.43
C PRO A 425 -13.62 22.96 3.72
N VAL A 426 -14.19 22.07 4.53
CA VAL A 426 -14.78 22.44 5.82
C VAL A 426 -14.33 21.53 6.95
N SER A 427 -14.11 22.10 8.14
CA SER A 427 -13.87 21.36 9.39
C SER A 427 -15.19 21.15 10.14
N GLY A 428 -15.40 19.96 10.70
CA GLY A 428 -16.60 19.64 11.47
C GLY A 428 -16.44 18.48 12.45
N SER A 429 -17.34 18.38 13.43
CA SER A 429 -17.37 17.29 14.41
C SER A 429 -18.60 16.37 14.21
N GLY A 430 -18.33 15.06 14.21
CA GLY A 430 -19.28 13.98 14.05
C GLY A 430 -19.94 13.54 15.36
N SER A 431 -21.10 12.91 15.23
CA SER A 431 -21.94 12.54 16.39
C SER A 431 -21.23 11.56 17.35
N ARG A 432 -21.20 11.88 18.65
CA ARG A 432 -20.73 10.95 19.70
C ARG A 432 -21.79 9.89 19.97
N ARG A 433 -21.52 8.61 19.68
CA ARG A 433 -22.33 7.47 20.17
C ARG A 433 -22.32 7.49 21.71
N ARG A 434 -23.44 7.86 22.34
CA ARG A 434 -23.63 7.69 23.81
C ARG A 434 -23.66 6.20 24.14
N ARG A 435 -22.52 5.62 24.55
CA ARG A 435 -22.52 4.29 25.19
C ARG A 435 -23.39 4.37 26.45
N ARG A 436 -24.58 3.76 26.41
CA ARG A 436 -25.39 3.49 27.62
C ARG A 436 -24.57 2.58 28.54
N ARG A 437 -23.96 3.14 29.59
CA ARG A 437 -23.37 2.35 30.68
C ARG A 437 -24.48 1.56 31.36
N ARG A 438 -24.53 0.24 31.14
CA ARG A 438 -25.24 -0.69 32.02
C ARG A 438 -24.55 -0.65 33.38
N ARG A 439 -25.30 -0.32 34.44
CA ARG A 439 -24.85 -0.42 35.83
C ARG A 439 -24.65 -1.89 36.21
N PRO A 440 -23.50 -2.32 36.75
CA PRO A 440 -23.40 -3.60 37.41
C PRO A 440 -24.05 -3.51 38.80
N ARG A 441 -24.83 -4.54 39.14
CA ARG A 441 -25.41 -4.74 40.47
C ARG A 441 -24.31 -5.00 41.50
N ARG A 442 -24.47 -4.41 42.69
CA ARG A 442 -23.64 -4.65 43.88
C ARG A 442 -23.80 -6.11 44.35
N GLY A 443 -22.67 -6.76 44.61
CA GLY A 443 -22.56 -7.97 45.43
C GLY A 443 -21.18 -8.00 46.09
N ARG A 444 -21.17 -7.98 47.43
CA ARG A 444 -20.01 -8.29 48.31
C ARG A 444 -19.77 -9.83 48.22
N THR A 445 -18.59 -10.43 48.42
CA THR A 445 -17.64 -10.36 49.55
C THR A 445 -16.34 -11.13 49.24
N ALA A 446 -15.23 -10.59 49.77
CA ALA A 446 -14.08 -11.23 50.46
C ALA A 446 -13.32 -12.45 49.90
N GLY A 447 -11.99 -12.30 49.86
CA GLY A 447 -10.99 -13.39 49.88
C GLY A 447 -9.57 -12.83 49.68
N GLN A 448 -8.82 -12.65 50.78
CA GLN A 448 -7.43 -12.20 50.83
C GLN A 448 -6.46 -13.31 50.40
N SER A 449 -5.35 -12.96 49.73
CA SER A 449 -4.03 -13.53 50.05
C SER A 449 -2.89 -12.62 49.58
N SER A 450 -1.91 -12.50 50.47
CA SER A 450 -0.69 -11.70 50.52
C SER A 450 0.43 -12.12 49.55
N GLY A 451 1.31 -11.17 49.19
CA GLY A 451 2.64 -11.42 48.63
C GLY A 451 3.35 -10.14 48.18
N GLU A 452 4.43 -9.77 48.87
CA GLU A 452 5.25 -8.57 48.67
C GLU A 452 6.00 -8.49 47.32
N PRO A 453 6.47 -7.28 46.90
CA PRO A 453 7.12 -7.05 45.61
C PRO A 453 8.65 -7.08 45.71
N HIS A 454 9.33 -7.75 44.78
CA HIS A 454 10.75 -7.54 44.55
C HIS A 454 11.13 -7.52 43.07
N ARG A 455 11.88 -6.44 42.77
CA ARG A 455 12.97 -6.28 41.80
C ARG A 455 12.62 -5.98 40.34
N ALA A 456 12.90 -4.72 40.02
CA ALA A 456 13.23 -4.17 38.72
C ALA A 456 14.40 -4.91 38.05
N VAL A 457 14.27 -5.09 36.75
CA VAL A 457 15.38 -5.25 35.80
C VAL A 457 15.07 -4.30 34.65
N GLY A 458 16.00 -3.36 34.42
CA GLY A 458 15.88 -2.32 33.40
C GLY A 458 16.03 -2.88 31.99
N SER A 459 15.28 -2.31 31.05
CA SER A 459 15.60 -2.41 29.63
C SER A 459 16.17 -1.08 29.16
N ILE A 460 17.29 -1.19 28.47
CA ILE A 460 18.15 -0.10 27.99
C ILE A 460 17.46 0.49 26.76
N ALA A 461 17.10 1.78 26.84
CA ALA A 461 16.75 2.58 25.67
C ALA A 461 18.04 3.21 25.14
N SER A 462 18.60 2.68 24.05
CA SER A 462 19.64 3.34 23.27
C SER A 462 19.01 4.49 22.48
N ARG A 463 19.13 5.70 23.02
CA ARG A 463 18.96 6.94 22.25
C ARG A 463 20.22 7.13 21.40
N GLY A 464 20.18 6.72 20.13
CA GLY A 464 21.09 7.23 19.11
C GLY A 464 20.58 8.59 18.63
N ALA A 465 21.25 9.67 18.99
CA ALA A 465 21.02 10.98 18.39
C ALA A 465 21.55 10.94 16.94
N ARG A 466 20.71 11.30 15.96
CA ARG A 466 21.16 11.55 14.58
C ARG A 466 22.02 12.81 14.59
N LEU A 467 23.27 12.70 14.18
CA LEU A 467 24.10 13.84 13.78
C LEU A 467 23.60 14.30 12.41
N SER A 468 23.30 15.59 12.24
CA SER A 468 23.08 16.16 10.91
C SER A 468 24.41 16.23 10.13
N MET A 469 24.42 16.25 8.79
CA MET A 469 25.69 16.48 8.05
C MET A 469 26.28 17.84 8.40
N ARG A 470 25.46 18.82 8.82
CA ARG A 470 25.96 20.05 9.44
C ARG A 470 26.80 19.80 10.71
N ASP A 471 26.35 18.91 11.60
CA ASP A 471 27.11 18.57 12.83
C ASP A 471 28.33 17.68 12.55
N ALA A 472 28.28 16.81 11.53
CA ALA A 472 29.44 16.06 11.05
C ALA A 472 30.47 16.98 10.37
N SER A 473 30.02 18.05 9.70
CA SER A 473 30.89 19.05 9.06
C SER A 473 31.58 19.98 10.07
N GLU A 474 30.97 20.23 11.25
CA GLU A 474 31.66 20.89 12.37
C GLU A 474 32.72 19.99 13.00
N GLN A 475 32.50 18.67 13.05
CA GLN A 475 33.54 17.71 13.48
C GLN A 475 34.64 17.46 12.43
N ALA A 476 34.33 17.63 11.14
CA ALA A 476 35.31 17.57 10.06
C ALA A 476 36.25 18.79 10.05
N HIS A 477 35.83 19.92 10.61
CA HIS A 477 36.69 21.11 10.70
C HIS A 477 37.86 20.91 11.68
N ASP A 478 37.74 19.99 12.64
CA ASP A 478 38.78 19.61 13.61
C ASP A 478 39.65 18.43 13.14
N ARG A 479 39.39 17.84 11.97
CA ARG A 479 40.16 16.71 11.40
C ARG A 479 40.69 17.05 10.00
N GLU A 480 41.36 18.18 9.84
CA GLU A 480 42.22 18.40 8.68
C GLU A 480 43.45 17.45 8.77
N GLY A 481 43.35 16.24 8.18
CA GLY A 481 44.52 15.39 7.93
C GLY A 481 44.38 13.87 8.08
N GLY A 482 43.19 13.31 8.33
CA GLY A 482 43.00 11.84 8.40
C GLY A 482 42.62 11.21 7.05
N PRO A 483 42.83 9.89 6.84
CA PRO A 483 42.33 9.17 5.66
C PRO A 483 40.79 9.23 5.60
N MET A 484 40.25 9.54 4.42
CA MET A 484 38.81 9.70 4.16
C MET A 484 38.43 9.16 2.77
N HIS A 485 37.31 8.47 2.71
CA HIS A 485 36.65 8.11 1.46
C HIS A 485 35.85 9.28 0.90
N VAL A 486 35.85 9.40 -0.43
CA VAL A 486 35.13 10.44 -1.16
C VAL A 486 34.09 9.76 -2.03
N VAL A 487 32.82 10.11 -1.85
CA VAL A 487 31.69 9.55 -2.62
C VAL A 487 31.08 10.66 -3.48
N PRO A 488 31.26 10.62 -4.81
CA PRO A 488 30.58 11.55 -5.70
C PRO A 488 29.06 11.33 -5.69
N LEU A 489 28.29 12.42 -5.58
CA LEU A 489 26.84 12.38 -5.58
C LEU A 489 26.26 12.80 -6.93
N GLY A 490 25.05 12.33 -7.21
CA GLY A 490 24.28 12.65 -8.42
C GLY A 490 24.83 12.00 -9.68
N TYR A 491 24.47 12.60 -10.82
CA TYR A 491 24.87 12.15 -12.15
C TYR A 491 25.52 13.28 -12.96
N ILE A 492 26.70 13.03 -13.52
CA ILE A 492 27.42 13.98 -14.36
C ILE A 492 27.19 13.66 -15.84
N GLY A 493 26.23 14.35 -16.44
CA GLY A 493 25.96 14.31 -17.87
C GLY A 493 26.55 15.51 -18.62
N GLU A 494 26.09 15.71 -19.85
CA GLU A 494 26.39 16.91 -20.66
C GLU A 494 25.12 17.75 -20.87
N PHE A 495 25.25 19.06 -20.72
CA PHE A 495 24.19 20.03 -21.04
C PHE A 495 24.81 21.21 -21.78
N GLU A 496 24.30 21.52 -22.98
CA GLU A 496 24.83 22.58 -23.86
C GLU A 496 26.34 22.49 -24.11
N GLY A 497 26.87 21.26 -24.22
CA GLY A 497 28.29 21.00 -24.47
C GLY A 497 29.21 21.24 -23.27
N LYS A 498 28.65 21.38 -22.06
CA LYS A 498 29.41 21.48 -20.81
C LYS A 498 29.03 20.35 -19.85
N PRO A 499 29.97 19.86 -19.02
CA PRO A 499 29.63 18.92 -17.97
C PRO A 499 28.62 19.51 -16.99
N ASN A 500 27.56 18.77 -16.69
CA ASN A 500 26.49 19.20 -15.82
C ASN A 500 26.16 18.10 -14.82
N LEU A 501 26.28 18.44 -13.54
CA LEU A 501 25.90 17.58 -12.43
C LEU A 501 24.43 17.79 -12.10
N ALA A 502 23.64 16.71 -12.10
CA ALA A 502 22.28 16.69 -11.60
C ALA A 502 22.23 15.96 -10.25
N LEU A 503 21.78 16.67 -9.21
CA LEU A 503 21.54 16.13 -7.87
C LEU A 503 20.03 16.06 -7.64
N LEU A 504 19.49 14.89 -7.32
CA LEU A 504 18.08 14.72 -6.97
C LEU A 504 17.96 14.54 -5.47
N ASP A 505 17.16 15.34 -4.79
CA ASP A 505 16.69 14.96 -3.45
C ASP A 505 15.59 13.88 -3.62
N PRO A 506 15.83 12.63 -3.21
CA PRO A 506 14.90 11.55 -3.47
C PRO A 506 13.61 11.62 -2.63
N LEU A 507 13.61 12.38 -1.53
CA LEU A 507 12.46 12.53 -0.65
C LEU A 507 11.52 13.67 -1.09
N THR A 508 12.08 14.71 -1.71
CA THR A 508 11.30 15.87 -2.20
C THR A 508 11.12 15.89 -3.72
N SER A 509 11.85 15.02 -4.43
CA SER A 509 11.95 14.98 -5.89
C SER A 509 12.45 16.29 -6.53
N LYS A 510 13.10 17.16 -5.76
CA LYS A 510 13.73 18.38 -6.28
C LYS A 510 15.06 18.05 -6.92
N THR A 511 15.29 18.57 -8.12
CA THR A 511 16.58 18.44 -8.82
C THR A 511 17.33 19.76 -8.80
N ARG A 512 18.62 19.69 -8.45
CA ARG A 512 19.57 20.80 -8.55
C ARG A 512 20.57 20.50 -9.63
N HIS A 513 20.88 21.51 -10.44
CA HIS A 513 21.86 21.38 -11.51
C HIS A 513 23.05 22.29 -11.25
N HIS A 514 24.25 21.74 -11.44
CA HIS A 514 25.51 22.45 -11.34
C HIS A 514 26.29 22.27 -12.63
N THR A 515 26.45 23.34 -13.40
CA THR A 515 27.39 23.36 -14.53
C THR A 515 28.81 23.32 -13.96
N LEU A 516 29.56 22.29 -14.31
CA LEU A 516 30.92 22.07 -13.81
C LEU A 516 31.96 22.58 -14.82
N ALA A 517 33.10 23.03 -14.30
CA ALA A 517 34.30 23.19 -15.12
C ALA A 517 34.79 21.80 -15.59
N PRO A 518 35.36 21.65 -16.80
CA PRO A 518 35.87 20.37 -17.29
C PRO A 518 36.83 19.66 -16.34
N GLU A 519 37.72 20.41 -15.69
CA GLU A 519 38.70 19.91 -14.73
C GLU A 519 38.03 19.37 -13.46
N THR A 520 36.93 20.00 -13.03
CA THR A 520 36.14 19.52 -11.89
C THR A 520 35.39 18.24 -12.23
N ALA A 521 34.78 18.17 -13.42
CA ALA A 521 34.12 16.95 -13.87
C ALA A 521 35.11 15.79 -14.02
N GLN A 522 36.34 16.08 -14.48
CA GLN A 522 37.41 15.10 -14.56
C GLN A 522 37.84 14.61 -13.17
N LEU A 523 38.04 15.53 -12.21
CA LEU A 523 38.36 15.17 -10.83
C LEU A 523 37.29 14.26 -10.21
N LEU A 524 36.00 14.63 -10.30
CA LEU A 524 34.91 13.82 -9.73
C LEU A 524 34.79 12.43 -10.37
N ARG A 525 35.16 12.29 -11.65
CA ARG A 525 35.19 11.00 -12.35
C ARG A 525 36.43 10.16 -12.02
N SER A 526 37.52 10.78 -11.57
CA SER A 526 38.75 10.07 -11.19
C SER A 526 38.77 9.62 -9.74
N ILE A 527 37.82 10.08 -8.90
CA ILE A 527 37.69 9.63 -7.51
C ILE A 527 37.38 8.13 -7.48
N ASP A 528 38.18 7.39 -6.71
CA ASP A 528 37.90 5.99 -6.36
C ASP A 528 37.37 5.93 -4.92
N PRO A 529 36.08 5.63 -4.70
CA PRO A 529 35.48 5.60 -3.37
C PRO A 529 36.04 4.47 -2.50
N THR A 530 36.74 3.47 -3.08
CA THR A 530 37.33 2.38 -2.31
C THR A 530 38.64 2.76 -1.61
N LEU A 531 39.23 3.91 -1.95
CA LEU A 531 40.49 4.39 -1.40
C LEU A 531 40.26 5.51 -0.38
N SER A 532 40.72 5.31 0.86
CA SER A 532 40.69 6.33 1.93
C SER A 532 41.90 7.28 1.88
N ASP A 533 42.99 6.88 1.22
CA ASP A 533 44.20 7.70 1.01
C ASP A 533 44.46 7.88 -0.49
N GLN A 534 43.59 8.66 -1.14
CA GLN A 534 43.74 9.00 -2.56
C GLN A 534 44.91 9.95 -2.77
N ASP A 535 45.65 9.77 -3.86
CA ASP A 535 46.76 10.65 -4.27
C ASP A 535 46.22 11.96 -4.84
N LEU A 536 45.69 12.79 -3.94
CA LEU A 536 45.12 14.11 -4.23
C LEU A 536 46.06 15.20 -3.75
N ASP A 537 46.27 16.21 -4.59
CA ASP A 537 47.04 17.38 -4.20
C ASP A 537 46.28 18.28 -3.20
N GLU A 538 46.98 19.23 -2.60
CA GLU A 538 46.40 20.13 -1.59
C GLU A 538 45.23 20.98 -2.14
N GLN A 539 45.27 21.31 -3.44
CA GLN A 539 44.22 22.09 -4.08
C GLN A 539 42.97 21.23 -4.32
N GLU A 540 43.12 20.00 -4.79
CA GLU A 540 42.04 19.03 -4.99
C GLU A 540 41.36 18.67 -3.67
N ARG A 541 42.13 18.45 -2.60
CA ARG A 541 41.59 18.20 -1.25
C ARG A 541 40.71 19.36 -0.77
N ARG A 542 41.19 20.60 -0.94
CA ARG A 542 40.40 21.80 -0.60
C ARG A 542 39.13 21.94 -1.42
N LEU A 543 39.18 21.59 -2.71
CA LEU A 543 38.02 21.61 -3.59
C LEU A 543 36.96 20.60 -3.14
N LEU A 544 37.35 19.37 -2.81
CA LEU A 544 36.43 18.34 -2.34
C LEU A 544 35.76 18.71 -1.01
N VAL A 545 36.48 19.33 -0.08
CA VAL A 545 35.90 19.89 1.15
C VAL A 545 34.86 20.98 0.84
N GLY A 546 35.14 21.84 -0.14
CA GLY A 546 34.17 22.81 -0.65
C GLY A 546 32.93 22.15 -1.27
N TYR A 547 33.13 21.11 -2.07
CA TYR A 547 32.06 20.35 -2.71
C TYR A 547 31.22 19.54 -1.72
N ALA A 548 31.80 19.09 -0.62
CA ALA A 548 31.04 18.47 0.47
C ALA A 548 30.03 19.44 1.08
N LYS A 549 30.43 20.70 1.31
CA LYS A 549 29.53 21.77 1.81
C LYS A 549 28.40 22.11 0.84
N LEU A 550 28.59 21.82 -0.44
CA LEU A 550 27.58 22.01 -1.49
C LEU A 550 26.73 20.75 -1.73
N GLY A 551 26.99 19.65 -1.03
CA GLY A 551 26.30 18.37 -1.22
C GLY A 551 26.60 17.72 -2.58
N ILE A 552 27.77 17.99 -3.16
CA ILE A 552 28.24 17.41 -4.43
C ILE A 552 29.02 16.12 -4.19
N VAL A 553 29.71 16.02 -3.07
CA VAL A 553 30.39 14.79 -2.61
C VAL A 553 30.04 14.54 -1.15
N ALA A 554 30.07 13.29 -0.70
CA ALA A 554 30.11 12.94 0.71
C ALA A 554 31.54 12.57 1.11
N LEU A 555 31.99 13.08 2.26
CA LEU A 555 33.29 12.75 2.86
C LEU A 555 33.07 11.86 4.07
N ILE A 556 33.66 10.67 4.06
CA ILE A 556 33.43 9.64 5.08
C ILE A 556 34.79 9.22 5.64
N GLY A 557 34.97 9.33 6.95
CA GLY A 557 36.23 8.91 7.58
C GLY A 557 36.48 7.41 7.43
N ASP A 558 37.74 7.00 7.37
CA ASP A 558 38.11 5.58 7.21
C ASP A 558 37.51 4.70 8.34
N ASP A 559 37.58 5.15 9.59
CA ASP A 559 37.04 4.41 10.74
C ASP A 559 35.53 4.66 11.00
N ALA A 560 34.78 5.16 10.01
CA ALA A 560 33.37 5.49 10.20
C ALA A 560 32.49 4.23 10.33
N PRO A 561 31.42 4.26 11.16
CA PRO A 561 30.46 3.16 11.23
C PRO A 561 29.58 3.10 9.96
N LEU A 562 28.91 1.97 9.72
CA LEU A 562 28.02 1.78 8.55
C LEU A 562 27.01 2.92 8.37
N LEU A 563 26.37 3.39 9.44
CA LEU A 563 25.39 4.47 9.39
C LEU A 563 25.97 5.84 8.97
N ALA A 564 27.29 5.99 8.88
CA ALA A 564 27.92 7.18 8.31
C ALA A 564 27.84 7.21 6.77
N LEU A 565 27.51 6.09 6.11
CA LEU A 565 27.14 6.05 4.68
C LEU A 565 25.74 6.65 4.48
N ASP A 566 25.61 7.94 4.73
CA ASP A 566 24.39 8.72 4.57
C ASP A 566 24.21 9.18 3.11
N VAL A 567 24.24 8.20 2.21
CA VAL A 567 24.03 8.36 0.77
C VAL A 567 22.92 7.41 0.34
N ILE A 568 21.97 7.87 -0.47
CA ILE A 568 20.81 7.08 -0.89
C ILE A 568 21.08 6.54 -2.30
N PRO A 569 21.17 5.21 -2.50
CA PRO A 569 21.20 4.63 -3.83
C PRO A 569 19.80 4.74 -4.46
N VAL A 570 19.69 5.46 -5.57
CA VAL A 570 18.44 5.72 -6.30
C VAL A 570 18.50 5.03 -7.67
N PRO A 571 17.80 3.90 -7.85
CA PRO A 571 17.64 3.29 -9.16
C PRO A 571 16.93 4.26 -10.12
N ARG A 572 17.46 4.42 -11.34
CA ARG A 572 16.89 5.33 -12.36
C ARG A 572 16.30 4.62 -13.56
N VAL A 573 16.76 3.39 -13.81
CA VAL A 573 16.28 2.52 -14.87
C VAL A 573 16.22 1.09 -14.34
N ASP A 574 15.52 0.22 -15.05
CA ASP A 574 15.45 -1.19 -14.71
C ASP A 574 16.84 -1.83 -14.80
N ILE A 575 17.18 -2.61 -13.79
CA ILE A 575 18.42 -3.37 -13.69
C ILE A 575 18.06 -4.85 -13.71
N ILE A 576 18.65 -5.59 -14.64
CA ILE A 576 18.34 -6.99 -14.88
C ILE A 576 19.58 -7.82 -14.52
N LEU A 577 19.36 -8.93 -13.81
CA LEU A 577 20.40 -9.92 -13.60
C LEU A 577 20.63 -10.68 -14.92
N ASP A 578 21.84 -10.56 -15.48
CA ASP A 578 22.22 -11.23 -16.72
C ASP A 578 22.80 -12.61 -16.46
N GLU A 579 23.74 -12.71 -15.52
CA GLU A 579 24.55 -13.90 -15.31
C GLU A 579 24.98 -14.02 -13.84
N VAL A 580 25.01 -15.25 -13.32
CA VAL A 580 25.61 -15.58 -12.02
C VAL A 580 27.06 -15.98 -12.27
N LEU A 581 27.99 -15.30 -11.59
CA LEU A 581 29.44 -15.51 -11.68
C LEU A 581 29.94 -16.30 -10.48
N ASP A 582 31.19 -16.79 -10.55
CA ASP A 582 31.80 -17.56 -9.45
C ASP A 582 31.88 -16.76 -8.14
N ASP A 583 32.14 -15.45 -8.22
CA ASP A 583 32.32 -14.55 -7.07
C ASP A 583 31.31 -13.38 -7.05
N GLY A 584 30.17 -13.51 -7.72
CA GLY A 584 29.15 -12.45 -7.77
C GLY A 584 28.13 -12.57 -8.89
N TYR A 585 27.68 -11.43 -9.40
CA TYR A 585 26.58 -11.33 -10.34
C TYR A 585 26.87 -10.25 -11.39
N ARG A 586 26.54 -10.52 -12.65
CA ARG A 586 26.57 -9.52 -13.73
C ARG A 586 25.16 -8.99 -13.98
N PHE A 587 25.04 -7.68 -14.08
CA PHE A 587 23.81 -6.95 -14.33
C PHE A 587 23.90 -6.12 -15.60
N SER A 588 22.79 -5.97 -16.31
CA SER A 588 22.61 -4.98 -17.36
C SER A 588 21.60 -3.91 -16.95
N SER A 589 21.78 -2.71 -17.49
CA SER A 589 20.73 -1.71 -17.57
C SER A 589 20.59 -1.32 -19.04
N GLY A 590 19.38 -0.97 -19.48
CA GLY A 590 19.18 -0.54 -20.88
C GLY A 590 19.90 0.77 -21.27
N SER A 591 20.65 1.38 -20.35
CA SER A 591 21.26 2.70 -20.49
C SER A 591 22.77 2.73 -20.22
N ASP A 592 23.34 1.66 -19.64
CA ASP A 592 24.76 1.58 -19.30
C ASP A 592 25.38 0.29 -19.88
N GLU A 593 26.71 0.21 -19.89
CA GLU A 593 27.39 -1.06 -20.09
C GLU A 593 26.98 -2.05 -18.96
N PRO A 594 27.14 -3.37 -19.13
CA PRO A 594 26.98 -4.31 -18.02
C PRO A 594 27.96 -4.00 -16.87
N PHE A 595 27.58 -4.34 -15.64
CA PHE A 595 28.43 -4.23 -14.46
C PHE A 595 28.35 -5.47 -13.60
N GLU A 596 29.38 -5.68 -12.79
CA GLU A 596 29.47 -6.84 -11.90
C GLU A 596 29.44 -6.36 -10.46
N LEU A 597 28.68 -7.06 -9.62
CA LEU A 597 28.62 -6.85 -8.18
C LEU A 597 28.97 -8.15 -7.48
N THR A 598 29.58 -8.02 -6.30
CA THR A 598 29.73 -9.12 -5.35
C THR A 598 28.36 -9.58 -4.85
N GLU A 599 28.32 -10.69 -4.12
CA GLU A 599 27.08 -11.16 -3.49
C GLU A 599 26.46 -10.09 -2.57
N TYR A 600 27.24 -9.48 -1.69
CA TYR A 600 26.75 -8.44 -0.79
C TYR A 600 26.40 -7.14 -1.53
N GLY A 601 27.15 -6.78 -2.57
CA GLY A 601 26.80 -5.67 -3.46
C GLY A 601 25.43 -5.88 -4.14
N ALA A 602 25.15 -7.09 -4.60
CA ALA A 602 23.84 -7.46 -5.16
C ALA A 602 22.74 -7.41 -4.08
N ARG A 603 22.98 -7.92 -2.88
CA ARG A 603 22.04 -7.81 -1.74
C ARG A 603 21.73 -6.34 -1.41
N PHE A 604 22.73 -5.46 -1.40
CA PHE A 604 22.50 -4.01 -1.23
C PHE A 604 21.65 -3.44 -2.35
N LEU A 605 21.96 -3.79 -3.61
CA LEU A 605 21.21 -3.32 -4.77
C LEU A 605 19.74 -3.75 -4.70
N THR A 606 19.44 -4.99 -4.29
CA THR A 606 18.03 -5.45 -4.13
C THR A 606 17.23 -4.67 -3.10
N LYS A 607 17.91 -3.99 -2.17
CA LYS A 607 17.30 -3.17 -1.11
C LYS A 607 17.33 -1.68 -1.43
N ALA A 608 17.95 -1.26 -2.53
CA ALA A 608 18.00 0.13 -2.97
C ALA A 608 16.60 0.59 -3.44
N ASP A 609 15.84 1.18 -2.52
CA ASP A 609 14.47 1.64 -2.73
C ASP A 609 14.37 3.15 -3.04
N GLY A 610 15.52 3.80 -3.22
CA GLY A 610 15.61 5.24 -3.41
C GLY A 610 15.20 6.06 -2.18
N ARG A 611 15.11 5.47 -0.99
CA ARG A 611 14.70 6.18 0.25
C ARG A 611 15.66 5.95 1.41
N ARG A 612 16.08 4.70 1.64
CA ARG A 612 17.02 4.34 2.71
C ARG A 612 18.44 4.71 2.34
N THR A 613 19.24 5.07 3.35
CA THR A 613 20.67 5.30 3.13
C THR A 613 21.37 3.97 2.88
N LEU A 614 22.52 4.00 2.21
CA LEU A 614 23.34 2.81 1.98
C LEU A 614 23.82 2.23 3.31
N GLY A 615 24.03 3.07 4.33
CA GLY A 615 24.28 2.64 5.70
C GLY A 615 23.11 1.85 6.31
N GLU A 616 21.87 2.34 6.18
CA GLU A 616 20.67 1.63 6.65
C GLU A 616 20.46 0.30 5.89
N ILE A 617 20.74 0.29 4.58
CA ILE A 617 20.68 -0.91 3.74
C ILE A 617 21.75 -1.93 4.17
N ALA A 618 22.97 -1.46 4.46
CA ALA A 618 24.06 -2.32 4.92
C ALA A 618 23.78 -2.90 6.31
N GLU A 619 23.22 -2.13 7.26
CA GLU A 619 22.79 -2.65 8.56
C GLU A 619 21.67 -3.67 8.43
N ALA A 620 20.65 -3.42 7.59
CA ALA A 620 19.59 -4.39 7.36
C ALA A 620 20.14 -5.71 6.76
N THR A 621 21.08 -5.60 5.82
CA THR A 621 21.74 -6.76 5.21
C THR A 621 22.62 -7.50 6.22
N ARG A 622 23.31 -6.77 7.12
CA ARG A 622 24.06 -7.35 8.25
C ARG A 622 23.15 -8.19 9.13
N ASP A 623 22.03 -7.61 9.55
CA ASP A 623 21.12 -8.23 10.52
C ASP A 623 20.44 -9.48 9.91
N GLU A 624 20.11 -9.45 8.62
CA GLU A 624 19.60 -10.60 7.88
C GLU A 624 20.64 -11.72 7.75
N ALA A 625 21.87 -11.39 7.33
CA ALA A 625 22.96 -12.36 7.18
C ALA A 625 23.37 -12.97 8.53
N LEU A 626 23.31 -12.19 9.62
CA LEU A 626 23.54 -12.70 10.97
C LEU A 626 22.37 -13.54 11.49
N ALA A 627 21.16 -13.39 10.96
CA ALA A 627 20.00 -14.20 11.34
C ALA A 627 20.03 -15.59 10.67
N ASP A 628 20.58 -15.69 9.47
CA ASP A 628 20.76 -16.95 8.74
C ASP A 628 21.94 -17.78 9.29
N GLU A 629 21.75 -19.10 9.44
CA GLU A 629 22.74 -19.98 10.06
C GLU A 629 23.93 -20.27 9.13
N ALA A 630 23.70 -20.39 7.83
CA ALA A 630 24.75 -20.66 6.86
C ALA A 630 25.61 -19.41 6.61
N ASP A 631 24.97 -18.25 6.45
CA ASP A 631 25.68 -16.97 6.32
C ASP A 631 26.48 -16.66 7.58
N ARG A 632 25.91 -16.87 8.78
CA ARG A 632 26.64 -16.65 10.04
C ARG A 632 27.91 -17.49 10.13
N ALA A 633 27.85 -18.77 9.74
CA ALA A 633 29.04 -19.63 9.74
C ALA A 633 30.10 -19.14 8.74
N ALA A 634 29.69 -18.74 7.54
CA ALA A 634 30.59 -18.19 6.52
C ALA A 634 31.22 -16.86 6.98
N ILE A 635 30.45 -16.00 7.67
CA ILE A 635 30.94 -14.75 8.26
C ILE A 635 31.97 -15.04 9.35
N GLU A 636 31.70 -15.98 10.27
CA GLU A 636 32.63 -16.36 11.33
C GLU A 636 33.95 -16.90 10.77
N GLU A 637 33.88 -17.75 9.73
CA GLU A 637 35.07 -18.25 9.03
C GLU A 637 35.83 -17.12 8.32
N GLY A 638 35.10 -16.22 7.64
CA GLY A 638 35.67 -15.04 6.98
C GLY A 638 36.43 -14.14 7.95
N VAL A 639 35.81 -13.79 9.08
CA VAL A 639 36.40 -12.99 10.16
C VAL A 639 37.64 -13.68 10.75
N ALA A 640 37.58 -15.00 10.98
CA ALA A 640 38.72 -15.76 11.49
C ALA A 640 39.89 -15.81 10.49
N ARG A 641 39.60 -15.86 9.19
CA ARG A 641 40.59 -15.95 8.11
C ARG A 641 41.26 -14.61 7.82
N THR A 642 40.51 -13.52 7.78
CA THR A 642 41.01 -12.19 7.37
C THR A 642 41.37 -11.29 8.55
N GLY A 643 40.82 -11.56 9.74
CA GLY A 643 40.92 -10.68 10.90
C GLY A 643 40.07 -9.41 10.79
N GLN A 644 39.31 -9.23 9.70
CA GLN A 644 38.45 -8.09 9.45
C GLN A 644 37.07 -8.31 10.09
N SER A 645 36.50 -7.29 10.73
CA SER A 645 35.13 -7.38 11.25
C SER A 645 34.12 -7.42 10.11
N PHE A 646 32.97 -8.06 10.34
CA PHE A 646 31.91 -8.12 9.33
C PHE A 646 31.37 -6.73 8.95
N GLU A 647 31.28 -5.79 9.91
CA GLU A 647 30.91 -4.41 9.60
C GLU A 647 31.92 -3.72 8.69
N ARG A 648 33.22 -3.94 8.90
CA ARG A 648 34.24 -3.36 8.01
C ARG A 648 34.20 -4.00 6.63
N PHE A 649 33.97 -5.31 6.55
CA PHE A 649 33.74 -6.00 5.29
C PHE A 649 32.54 -5.41 4.52
N LEU A 650 31.39 -5.19 5.20
CA LEU A 650 30.21 -4.58 4.58
C LEU A 650 30.44 -3.13 4.13
N MET A 651 31.25 -2.37 4.88
CA MET A 651 31.68 -1.03 4.49
C MET A 651 32.49 -1.08 3.18
N ASP A 652 33.44 -2.01 3.07
CA ASP A 652 34.25 -2.18 1.85
C ASP A 652 33.39 -2.65 0.65
N GLU A 653 32.37 -3.49 0.88
CA GLU A 653 31.39 -3.88 -0.14
C GLU A 653 30.52 -2.69 -0.59
N ALA A 654 30.16 -1.79 0.33
CA ALA A 654 29.39 -0.59 0.00
C ALA A 654 30.20 0.35 -0.90
N TYR A 655 31.49 0.55 -0.63
CA TYR A 655 32.36 1.32 -1.52
C TYR A 655 32.57 0.66 -2.88
N ARG A 656 32.68 -0.68 -2.93
CA ARG A 656 32.74 -1.42 -4.20
C ARG A 656 31.46 -1.28 -5.02
N LEU A 657 30.30 -1.30 -4.37
CA LEU A 657 29.02 -1.00 -5.03
C LEU A 657 29.01 0.42 -5.61
N ILE A 658 29.45 1.41 -4.85
CA ILE A 658 29.53 2.81 -5.32
C ILE A 658 30.46 2.89 -6.53
N ALA A 659 31.65 2.30 -6.46
CA ALA A 659 32.61 2.30 -7.56
C ALA A 659 32.06 1.64 -8.82
N ALA A 660 31.39 0.48 -8.69
CA ALA A 660 30.82 -0.24 -9.81
C ALA A 660 29.73 0.55 -10.56
N LEU A 661 28.98 1.38 -9.83
CA LEU A 661 27.86 2.18 -10.33
C LEU A 661 28.23 3.64 -10.61
N GLN A 662 29.45 4.08 -10.29
CA GLN A 662 29.88 5.46 -10.47
C GLN A 662 29.84 5.86 -11.95
N GLY A 663 29.15 6.95 -12.24
CA GLY A 663 28.99 7.48 -13.60
C GLY A 663 27.97 6.73 -14.46
N ARG A 664 27.33 5.67 -13.94
CA ARG A 664 26.23 4.96 -14.60
C ARG A 664 24.90 5.65 -14.31
N VAL A 665 23.97 5.58 -15.25
CA VAL A 665 22.60 6.07 -15.10
C VAL A 665 21.80 5.12 -14.22
N ALA A 666 22.05 3.79 -14.29
CA ALA A 666 21.35 2.73 -13.59
C ALA A 666 20.98 3.06 -12.15
N VAL A 667 21.96 3.52 -11.38
CA VAL A 667 21.78 3.95 -9.99
C VAL A 667 22.62 5.19 -9.79
N THR A 668 22.02 6.22 -9.19
CA THR A 668 22.76 7.39 -8.71
C THR A 668 22.80 7.40 -7.19
N PHE A 669 23.84 7.97 -6.61
CA PHE A 669 23.95 8.14 -5.16
C PHE A 669 23.57 9.58 -4.80
N GLU A 670 22.52 9.76 -4.02
CA GLU A 670 21.98 11.08 -3.70
C GLU A 670 22.09 11.38 -2.20
N ALA A 671 22.00 12.65 -1.84
CA ALA A 671 21.86 13.10 -0.46
C ALA A 671 20.54 13.84 -0.26
N THR A 672 20.05 13.92 0.98
CA THR A 672 18.80 14.65 1.28
C THR A 672 19.06 16.09 1.69
N GLU A 673 18.09 17.00 1.53
CA GLU A 673 18.18 18.36 2.08
C GLU A 673 18.02 18.42 3.61
N ARG A 674 17.78 17.28 4.29
CA ARG A 674 17.67 17.19 5.75
C ARG A 674 19.01 17.07 6.48
N THR A 675 20.11 17.07 5.74
CA THR A 675 21.47 16.82 6.23
C THR A 675 22.31 18.09 6.29
#